data_AF-A0A1D6MR27-F1
#
_entry.id   AF-A0A1D6MR27-F1
#
_cell.length_a   1.000
_cell.length_b   1.000
_cell.length_c   1.000
_cell.angle_alpha   90.00
_cell.angle_beta   90.00
_cell.angle_gamma   90.00
#
_symmetry.space_group_name_H-M   'P 1'
#
loop_
_entity.id
_entity.type
_entity.pdbx_description
1 polymer ?
#
loop_
_entity_poly.entity_id
_entity_poly.type
_entity_poly.pdbx_seq_one_letter_code
_entity_poly.pdbx_strand_id
1 'polypeptide(L)'
;MLKPVPDCGYCTAKKFEYEPPGFCCRGGKVELAPLDTPPQLRRLWDSADSDAKHFRDNIRFFNGHFSFTSLYCCLDSMTTNVRDSGIYTFRAQGMMYHNIKSFGKEGGSEHKHLELYFYDDDPSLEHRYRKCREEQLQKDKEVIKQIVGILHGNPYSEHLRSMGHVENLDDYHIALNLDQTLNQKTYNTPLTSEVAAVWIEGSERRGQFSKSVMLHGKDRSSHGIRSYHGCYDALSYPLFFPRGELGWHANIPKVGVSMDEVDAYRATHRANNSNDEDAESPTHLCVSVRDYYCYKFQIRPGVFNPILHGKRLFQQFAVDTYIKIESSRLDFIRKNQDRLRADLYQGLVDSMLDGDIRAEKVGKRTVLSTSFIGGPRDMKRRYMDAMALVRKFGKPDIFLTMTCNPNWDEIRRELLPGQTPQDRPDLVVRVFHAKLQELKHRLTKHDILGKVRAYVYVVEFQKRGLPHAHFLLIMQRKYKLTCPEQYDLLISAEIPHNKYPELRKMVIKHMMHGPCGSLNPNCPCTKGHASCKNHYPQPFSDTTLQGKDSYPIYRRRDDGRKEKVRGCELDNRWVVPYNPYLLRLFNCHINVEACGSIKAVKYLFKYIYKGHDRASVVMRDASKADDDVDEIKQYRDARWVTPPEALWRIYGFELSQNSPPVMQLQLHLPNMHMVAFHERQMVERVVNRPGADRSMLTAYFEANRLHEGARGILYRDFPEWYTWQSGKGKVWQRRKRDTGGQVGRIVSAHPAEGERYYLRVLLNHVTCATSYVDLRTVDGVTLPTFREAAERRGLLESDNTLDECLTERALFQMPSALRRLFATILVYCEPSDVAVLWQRHLDAMSEDYQHRSQSKTHVEQMVLIDIRNMLQSMGKDIKTFPLPPIIDTYDDAIGTAREVYEEESIEPGVGDVALKDSLNKEQGAAYDKILSAVDTDQGGLFFVDGPGGTGKTYLYRVLLATLRSQGKIAVATATSGVAASIMPGGRTAHSRFKIPLTIDDGAVCSFTKQSGTAELLRKASLIIWDEASMTKRQAVEALDNSMRDIMGRPELPFGGKTIVFGGDFRQVLPVVRKGSRAQVVASSLRMSYLW
;
A
#
# COMPACT_ATOMS: atom_id res chain seq x y z
N MET A 1 -19.12 32.03 6.49
CA MET A 1 -18.72 32.19 5.08
C MET A 1 -17.23 32.46 5.03
N LEU A 2 -16.54 32.01 3.98
CA LEU A 2 -15.14 32.36 3.77
C LEU A 2 -15.02 33.86 3.43
N LYS A 3 -13.97 34.51 3.91
CA LYS A 3 -13.72 35.92 3.60
C LYS A 3 -13.26 36.06 2.15
N PRO A 4 -13.75 37.08 1.42
CA PRO A 4 -13.19 37.43 0.12
C PRO A 4 -11.71 37.79 0.27
N VAL A 5 -10.88 37.33 -0.67
CA VAL A 5 -9.48 37.70 -0.77
C VAL A 5 -9.21 38.27 -2.16
N PRO A 6 -8.27 39.22 -2.30
CA PRO A 6 -7.91 39.75 -3.60
C PRO A 6 -7.27 38.66 -4.47
N ASP A 7 -7.42 38.82 -5.78
CA ASP A 7 -6.80 37.96 -6.78
C ASP A 7 -5.26 38.07 -6.71
N CYS A 8 -4.56 37.11 -7.32
CA CYS A 8 -3.11 37.09 -7.31
C CYS A 8 -2.50 38.34 -7.96
N GLY A 9 -1.68 39.10 -7.23
CA GLY A 9 -1.01 40.29 -7.77
C GLY A 9 0.00 40.02 -8.91
N TYR A 10 0.41 38.77 -9.14
CA TYR A 10 1.35 38.43 -10.22
C TYR A 10 0.69 37.89 -11.49
N CYS A 11 -0.40 37.13 -11.36
CA CYS A 11 -1.00 36.42 -12.51
C CYS A 11 -2.51 36.52 -12.57
N THR A 12 -3.13 37.39 -11.76
CA THR A 12 -4.58 37.67 -11.67
C THR A 12 -5.47 36.47 -11.34
N ALA A 13 -4.87 35.33 -10.96
CA ALA A 13 -5.61 34.14 -10.60
C ALA A 13 -6.49 34.40 -9.37
N LYS A 14 -7.76 34.01 -9.45
CA LYS A 14 -8.72 34.03 -8.35
C LYS A 14 -8.16 33.25 -7.16
N LYS A 15 -8.23 33.83 -5.97
CA LYS A 15 -7.81 33.18 -4.73
C LYS A 15 -8.99 32.95 -3.79
N PHE A 16 -8.87 31.91 -2.97
CA PHE A 16 -9.74 31.64 -1.84
C PHE A 16 -8.99 31.83 -0.51
N GLU A 17 -9.74 32.10 0.56
CA GLU A 17 -9.17 32.22 1.91
C GLU A 17 -8.32 30.97 2.26
N TYR A 18 -7.19 31.19 2.92
CA TYR A 18 -6.18 30.17 3.27
C TYR A 18 -5.34 29.59 2.12
N GLU A 19 -5.48 30.05 0.87
CA GLU A 19 -4.54 29.70 -0.19
C GLU A 19 -3.22 30.48 -0.04
N PRO A 20 -2.05 29.82 -0.10
CA PRO A 20 -0.76 30.49 0.10
C PRO A 20 -0.45 31.48 -1.04
N PRO A 21 0.39 32.51 -0.81
CA PRO A 21 0.72 33.52 -1.82
C PRO A 21 1.21 32.92 -3.15
N GLY A 22 2.03 31.87 -3.09
CA GLY A 22 2.60 31.18 -4.25
C GLY A 22 1.74 30.05 -4.83
N PHE A 23 0.48 29.90 -4.44
CA PHE A 23 -0.41 28.81 -4.87
C PHE A 23 -0.52 28.67 -6.39
N CYS A 24 -0.78 29.78 -7.09
CA CYS A 24 -1.11 29.79 -8.52
C CYS A 24 0.10 29.91 -9.47
N CYS A 25 1.15 30.64 -9.10
CA CYS A 25 2.30 30.97 -9.97
C CYS A 25 3.65 30.95 -9.25
N ARG A 26 3.73 30.33 -8.06
CA ARG A 26 4.95 30.29 -7.22
C ARG A 26 5.54 31.68 -6.91
N GLY A 27 4.67 32.69 -6.74
CA GLY A 27 5.08 34.07 -6.44
C GLY A 27 5.69 34.78 -7.64
N GLY A 28 5.07 34.62 -8.82
CA GLY A 28 5.53 35.25 -10.07
C GLY A 28 6.62 34.49 -10.81
N LYS A 29 7.09 33.35 -10.29
CA LYS A 29 8.15 32.55 -10.94
C LYS A 29 7.66 31.72 -12.14
N VAL A 30 6.35 31.54 -12.26
CA VAL A 30 5.72 30.77 -13.35
C VAL A 30 4.79 31.69 -14.13
N GLU A 31 5.06 31.80 -15.42
CA GLU A 31 4.27 32.54 -16.40
C GLU A 31 4.19 31.68 -17.66
N LEU A 32 2.97 31.41 -18.11
CA LEU A 32 2.69 30.54 -19.26
C LEU A 32 1.71 31.24 -20.19
N ALA A 33 1.86 31.04 -21.50
CA ALA A 33 0.95 31.55 -22.50
C ALA A 33 -0.51 31.09 -22.26
N PRO A 34 -1.51 31.96 -22.53
CA PRO A 34 -2.91 31.55 -22.56
C PRO A 34 -3.16 30.58 -23.73
N LEU A 35 -4.24 29.80 -23.64
CA LEU A 35 -4.67 28.92 -24.74
C LEU A 35 -5.42 29.77 -25.78
N ASP A 36 -5.03 29.68 -27.05
CA ASP A 36 -5.72 30.39 -28.14
C ASP A 36 -6.87 29.53 -28.67
N THR A 37 -8.08 29.80 -28.20
CA THR A 37 -9.26 29.05 -28.65
C THR A 37 -9.93 29.77 -29.84
N PRO A 38 -10.05 29.12 -31.01
CA PRO A 38 -10.74 29.69 -32.17
C PRO A 38 -12.15 30.17 -31.81
N PRO A 39 -12.63 31.32 -32.34
CA PRO A 39 -13.94 31.88 -31.99
C PRO A 39 -15.10 30.91 -32.19
N GLN A 40 -15.06 30.09 -33.24
CA GLN A 40 -16.08 29.09 -33.54
C GLN A 40 -16.10 27.98 -32.48
N LEU A 41 -14.93 27.55 -32.00
CA LEU A 41 -14.82 26.58 -30.92
C LEU A 41 -15.25 27.19 -29.59
N ARG A 42 -14.89 28.45 -29.33
CA ARG A 42 -15.35 29.21 -28.16
C ARG A 42 -16.88 29.26 -28.08
N ARG A 43 -17.57 29.50 -29.20
CA ARG A 43 -19.04 29.44 -29.29
C ARG A 43 -19.58 28.08 -28.82
N LEU A 44 -18.96 26.97 -29.23
CA LEU A 44 -19.38 25.63 -28.79
C LEU A 44 -19.19 25.45 -27.27
N TRP A 45 -18.21 26.12 -26.65
CA TRP A 45 -17.96 26.07 -25.21
C TRP A 45 -18.90 26.93 -24.36
N ASP A 46 -19.46 28.02 -24.88
CA ASP A 46 -20.22 29.00 -24.09
C ASP A 46 -21.66 29.27 -24.57
N SER A 47 -21.99 29.02 -25.85
CA SER A 47 -23.32 29.30 -26.41
C SER A 47 -24.42 28.41 -25.83
N ALA A 48 -25.64 28.94 -25.74
CA ALA A 48 -26.84 28.20 -25.34
C ALA A 48 -27.53 27.44 -26.49
N ASP A 49 -26.97 27.49 -27.69
CA ASP A 49 -27.49 26.81 -28.89
C ASP A 49 -27.59 25.28 -28.69
N SER A 50 -28.50 24.65 -29.45
CA SER A 50 -28.76 23.21 -29.34
C SER A 50 -27.52 22.36 -29.67
N ASP A 51 -26.76 22.75 -30.69
CA ASP A 51 -25.53 22.08 -31.11
C ASP A 51 -24.41 22.27 -30.08
N ALA A 52 -24.26 23.47 -29.52
CA ALA A 52 -23.30 23.76 -28.46
C ALA A 52 -23.59 22.99 -27.15
N LYS A 53 -24.87 22.86 -26.77
CA LYS A 53 -25.28 21.99 -25.65
C LYS A 53 -24.96 20.53 -25.92
N HIS A 54 -25.31 20.05 -27.12
CA HIS A 54 -25.00 18.68 -27.57
C HIS A 54 -23.49 18.38 -27.54
N PHE A 55 -22.68 19.32 -28.02
CA PHE A 55 -21.22 19.28 -27.96
C PHE A 55 -20.72 19.10 -26.52
N ARG A 56 -21.16 19.95 -25.59
CA ARG A 56 -20.68 19.92 -24.19
C ARG A 56 -21.14 18.68 -23.43
N ASP A 57 -22.36 18.21 -23.65
CA ASP A 57 -22.89 17.05 -22.94
C ASP A 57 -22.24 15.74 -23.42
N ASN A 58 -21.71 15.75 -24.65
CA ASN A 58 -21.03 14.63 -25.30
C ASN A 58 -19.55 14.90 -25.58
N ILE A 59 -18.93 15.83 -24.86
CA ILE A 59 -17.59 16.36 -25.18
C ILE A 59 -16.48 15.28 -25.22
N ARG A 60 -16.62 14.21 -24.42
CA ARG A 60 -15.67 13.09 -24.42
C ARG A 60 -15.74 12.29 -25.72
N PHE A 61 -16.93 12.14 -26.30
CA PHE A 61 -17.12 11.50 -27.60
C PHE A 61 -16.44 12.34 -28.68
N PHE A 62 -16.72 13.64 -28.75
CA PHE A 62 -16.10 14.52 -29.74
C PHE A 62 -14.58 14.59 -29.59
N ASN A 63 -14.04 14.72 -28.37
CA ASN A 63 -12.58 14.69 -28.19
C ASN A 63 -11.98 13.34 -28.63
N GLY A 64 -12.61 12.22 -28.28
CA GLY A 64 -12.16 10.90 -28.73
C GLY A 64 -12.22 10.73 -30.25
N HIS A 65 -13.22 11.35 -30.90
CA HIS A 65 -13.41 11.34 -32.35
C HIS A 65 -12.31 12.10 -33.09
N PHE A 66 -11.79 13.19 -32.52
CA PHE A 66 -10.74 14.02 -33.11
C PHE A 66 -9.35 13.76 -32.50
N SER A 67 -9.21 12.96 -31.45
CA SER A 67 -7.91 12.62 -30.88
C SER A 67 -7.03 11.90 -31.91
N PHE A 68 -5.78 12.37 -32.06
CA PHE A 68 -4.76 11.72 -32.88
C PHE A 68 -4.27 10.41 -32.24
N THR A 69 -4.43 10.30 -30.92
CA THR A 69 -4.07 9.11 -30.14
C THR A 69 -5.30 8.31 -29.72
N SER A 70 -5.06 7.01 -29.51
CA SER A 70 -5.99 6.12 -28.83
C SER A 70 -5.70 6.10 -27.32
N LEU A 71 -6.73 6.35 -26.50
CA LEU A 71 -6.64 6.25 -25.04
C LEU A 71 -6.88 4.80 -24.60
N TYR A 72 -5.90 4.22 -23.92
CA TYR A 72 -6.03 2.91 -23.25
C TYR A 72 -6.15 3.13 -21.74
N CYS A 73 -7.32 2.78 -21.19
CA CYS A 73 -7.62 2.85 -19.76
C CYS A 73 -8.76 1.90 -19.38
N CYS A 74 -8.67 1.24 -18.22
CA CYS A 74 -9.79 0.49 -17.66
C CYS A 74 -10.73 1.44 -16.89
N LEU A 75 -11.97 1.58 -17.37
CA LEU A 75 -12.99 2.47 -16.79
C LEU A 75 -13.99 1.69 -15.93
N ASP A 76 -14.44 2.29 -14.82
CA ASP A 76 -15.49 1.71 -13.96
C ASP A 76 -16.86 1.90 -14.63
N SER A 77 -17.43 0.81 -15.15
CA SER A 77 -18.73 0.84 -15.85
C SER A 77 -19.89 1.29 -14.95
N MET A 78 -19.79 1.14 -13.61
CA MET A 78 -20.87 1.50 -12.68
C MET A 78 -21.00 3.01 -12.41
N THR A 79 -19.97 3.80 -12.68
CA THR A 79 -19.94 5.25 -12.37
C THR A 79 -19.69 6.14 -13.60
N THR A 80 -19.30 5.53 -14.72
CA THR A 80 -19.09 6.22 -15.99
C THR A 80 -20.35 6.29 -16.86
N ASN A 81 -21.39 5.53 -16.53
CA ASN A 81 -22.73 5.62 -17.13
C ASN A 81 -23.73 6.21 -16.11
N VAL A 82 -24.39 7.30 -16.49
CA VAL A 82 -25.37 8.03 -15.64
C VAL A 82 -26.60 7.17 -15.30
N ARG A 83 -26.85 6.10 -16.06
CA ARG A 83 -28.09 5.30 -15.97
C ARG A 83 -28.25 4.57 -14.62
N ASP A 84 -27.15 4.20 -13.94
CA ASP A 84 -27.21 3.36 -12.72
C ASP A 84 -26.73 4.06 -11.42
N SER A 85 -26.24 5.30 -11.49
CA SER A 85 -25.79 6.06 -10.31
C SER A 85 -26.06 7.57 -10.42
N GLY A 86 -26.49 8.19 -9.32
CA GLY A 86 -26.99 9.57 -9.34
C GLY A 86 -25.96 10.69 -9.59
N ILE A 87 -24.64 10.43 -9.62
CA ILE A 87 -23.56 11.43 -9.80
C ILE A 87 -22.48 10.86 -10.73
N TYR A 88 -22.19 11.52 -11.85
CA TYR A 88 -21.12 11.12 -12.76
C TYR A 88 -19.75 11.41 -12.14
N THR A 89 -18.82 10.45 -12.20
CA THR A 89 -17.43 10.65 -11.79
C THR A 89 -16.52 9.84 -12.70
N PHE A 90 -15.60 10.50 -13.42
CA PHE A 90 -14.59 9.78 -14.19
C PHE A 90 -13.67 8.99 -13.25
N ARG A 91 -13.47 7.71 -13.54
CA ARG A 91 -12.62 6.82 -12.75
C ARG A 91 -11.79 5.98 -13.69
N ALA A 92 -10.48 6.06 -13.51
CA ALA A 92 -9.50 5.28 -14.26
C ALA A 92 -8.81 4.29 -13.32
N GLN A 93 -8.65 3.05 -13.78
CA GLN A 93 -7.89 1.99 -13.12
C GLN A 93 -6.68 1.61 -13.98
N GLY A 94 -5.51 1.50 -13.34
CA GLY A 94 -4.25 1.13 -13.99
C GLY A 94 -3.54 2.32 -14.65
N MET A 95 -2.54 2.02 -15.48
CA MET A 95 -1.83 3.05 -16.24
C MET A 95 -2.68 3.52 -17.43
N MET A 96 -2.76 4.84 -17.61
CA MET A 96 -3.33 5.46 -18.81
C MET A 96 -2.23 5.61 -19.86
N TYR A 97 -2.48 5.09 -21.06
CA TYR A 97 -1.56 5.22 -22.19
C TYR A 97 -2.25 5.87 -23.38
N HIS A 98 -1.48 6.66 -24.11
CA HIS A 98 -1.89 7.25 -25.38
C HIS A 98 -0.98 6.72 -26.48
N ASN A 99 -1.57 5.95 -27.39
CA ASN A 99 -0.83 5.29 -28.46
C ASN A 99 -1.20 5.89 -29.80
N ILE A 100 -0.18 6.08 -30.63
CA ILE A 100 -0.31 6.37 -32.05
C ILE A 100 -0.07 5.07 -32.81
N LYS A 101 -0.99 4.70 -33.69
CA LYS A 101 -0.81 3.56 -34.58
C LYS A 101 -0.19 4.03 -35.89
N SER A 102 0.68 3.20 -36.46
CA SER A 102 1.10 3.35 -37.85
C SER A 102 -0.07 3.24 -38.83
N PHE A 103 0.14 3.68 -40.08
CA PHE A 103 -0.91 3.88 -41.08
C PHE A 103 -0.75 2.96 -42.30
N GLY A 104 -1.84 2.70 -43.04
CA GLY A 104 -1.80 1.94 -44.30
C GLY A 104 -3.12 1.22 -44.61
N LYS A 105 -3.30 0.76 -45.87
CA LYS A 105 -4.53 0.05 -46.28
C LYS A 105 -4.54 -1.39 -45.77
N GLU A 106 -5.40 -1.70 -44.81
CA GLU A 106 -5.84 -3.08 -44.53
C GLU A 106 -7.09 -3.42 -45.35
N GLY A 107 -7.11 -4.59 -45.97
CA GLY A 107 -8.32 -5.15 -46.57
C GLY A 107 -9.40 -5.35 -45.51
N GLY A 108 -10.30 -4.37 -45.35
CA GLY A 108 -11.52 -4.47 -44.56
C GLY A 108 -11.52 -3.87 -43.15
N SER A 109 -10.44 -3.20 -42.69
CA SER A 109 -10.45 -2.53 -41.37
C SER A 109 -10.76 -1.03 -41.48
N GLU A 110 -11.56 -0.51 -40.54
CA GLU A 110 -11.94 0.91 -40.53
C GLU A 110 -10.82 1.80 -40.00
N HIS A 111 -10.57 2.93 -40.70
CA HIS A 111 -9.65 3.99 -40.29
C HIS A 111 -9.95 4.53 -38.88
N LYS A 112 -8.91 4.82 -38.08
CA LYS A 112 -9.07 5.33 -36.70
C LYS A 112 -8.08 6.44 -36.35
N HIS A 113 -8.52 7.36 -35.48
CA HIS A 113 -7.70 8.41 -34.88
C HIS A 113 -6.96 9.26 -35.94
N LEU A 114 -5.63 9.23 -35.96
CA LEU A 114 -4.83 10.04 -36.89
C LEU A 114 -5.19 9.78 -38.37
N GLU A 115 -5.52 8.54 -38.75
CA GLU A 115 -5.79 8.17 -40.16
C GLU A 115 -7.04 8.85 -40.71
N LEU A 116 -7.98 9.23 -39.83
CA LEU A 116 -9.20 9.93 -40.26
C LEU A 116 -8.87 11.29 -40.88
N TYR A 117 -7.76 11.92 -40.47
CA TYR A 117 -7.34 13.20 -41.01
C TYR A 117 -6.86 13.11 -42.46
N PHE A 118 -6.42 11.95 -42.95
CA PHE A 118 -6.05 11.79 -44.37
C PHE A 118 -7.23 12.00 -45.31
N TYR A 119 -8.45 11.80 -44.82
CA TYR A 119 -9.65 11.85 -45.64
C TYR A 119 -10.51 13.10 -45.34
N ASP A 120 -10.06 14.00 -44.46
CA ASP A 120 -10.87 15.15 -44.03
C ASP A 120 -11.10 16.21 -45.13
N ASP A 121 -10.35 16.15 -46.23
CA ASP A 121 -10.60 16.98 -47.42
C ASP A 121 -11.72 16.41 -48.32
N ASP A 122 -12.22 15.18 -48.06
CA ASP A 122 -13.42 14.64 -48.69
C ASP A 122 -14.65 15.42 -48.18
N PRO A 123 -15.36 16.17 -49.05
CA PRO A 123 -16.51 16.99 -48.64
C PRO A 123 -17.69 16.16 -48.12
N SER A 124 -17.75 14.86 -48.42
CA SER A 124 -18.79 13.96 -47.91
C SER A 124 -18.64 13.69 -46.40
N LEU A 125 -17.40 13.69 -45.89
CA LEU A 125 -17.04 13.31 -44.52
C LEU A 125 -17.62 11.96 -44.05
N GLU A 126 -17.95 11.06 -44.97
CA GLU A 126 -18.60 9.78 -44.64
C GLU A 126 -17.71 8.90 -43.74
N HIS A 127 -16.38 9.00 -43.85
CA HIS A 127 -15.43 8.32 -42.95
C HIS A 127 -15.56 8.76 -41.48
N ARG A 128 -15.92 10.03 -41.23
CA ARG A 128 -16.21 10.54 -39.88
C ARG A 128 -17.62 10.14 -39.44
N TYR A 129 -18.59 10.16 -40.34
CA TYR A 129 -20.00 9.93 -40.00
C TYR A 129 -20.35 8.48 -39.65
N ARG A 130 -19.58 7.48 -40.12
CA ARG A 130 -19.77 6.07 -39.75
C ARG A 130 -19.74 5.80 -38.24
N LYS A 131 -19.06 6.67 -37.46
CA LYS A 131 -18.94 6.54 -36.00
C LYS A 131 -19.91 7.43 -35.22
N CYS A 132 -20.83 8.11 -35.90
CA CYS A 132 -21.91 8.84 -35.24
C CYS A 132 -22.86 7.86 -34.53
N ARG A 133 -23.48 8.32 -33.45
CA ARG A 133 -24.43 7.49 -32.70
C ARG A 133 -25.78 7.55 -33.38
N GLU A 134 -26.39 6.39 -33.64
CA GLU A 134 -27.68 6.29 -34.35
C GLU A 134 -28.75 7.20 -33.74
N GLU A 135 -28.90 7.20 -32.41
CA GLU A 135 -29.88 8.01 -31.68
C GLU A 135 -29.68 9.55 -31.82
N GLN A 136 -28.49 10.02 -32.21
CA GLN A 136 -28.14 11.44 -32.29
C GLN A 136 -27.45 11.81 -33.62
N LEU A 137 -27.66 11.00 -34.67
CA LEU A 137 -26.89 11.04 -35.91
C LEU A 137 -26.78 12.44 -36.52
N GLN A 138 -27.90 13.14 -36.68
CA GLN A 138 -27.93 14.45 -37.31
C GLN A 138 -27.16 15.52 -36.51
N LYS A 139 -27.33 15.54 -35.19
CA LYS A 139 -26.61 16.50 -34.32
C LYS A 139 -25.12 16.18 -34.24
N ASP A 140 -24.75 14.89 -34.26
CA ASP A 140 -23.35 14.47 -34.33
C ASP A 140 -22.72 14.94 -35.64
N LYS A 141 -23.38 14.75 -36.79
CA LYS A 141 -22.92 15.23 -38.12
C LYS A 141 -22.67 16.74 -38.13
N GLU A 142 -23.63 17.53 -37.65
CA GLU A 142 -23.52 19.00 -37.61
C GLU A 142 -22.33 19.49 -36.78
N VAL A 143 -22.12 18.92 -35.59
CA VAL A 143 -21.01 19.31 -34.72
C VAL A 143 -19.66 18.81 -35.28
N ILE A 144 -19.61 17.58 -35.83
CA ILE A 144 -18.40 17.05 -36.47
C ILE A 144 -17.96 17.94 -37.63
N LYS A 145 -18.88 18.35 -38.51
CA LYS A 145 -18.58 19.24 -39.63
C LYS A 145 -17.97 20.57 -39.17
N GLN A 146 -18.49 21.14 -38.09
CA GLN A 146 -17.92 22.35 -37.49
C GLN A 146 -16.51 22.11 -36.92
N ILE A 147 -16.29 21.01 -36.20
CA ILE A 147 -14.98 20.70 -35.61
C ILE A 147 -13.93 20.40 -36.69
N VAL A 148 -14.28 19.72 -37.78
CA VAL A 148 -13.40 19.55 -38.96
C VAL A 148 -12.96 20.92 -39.48
N GLY A 149 -13.91 21.84 -39.68
CA GLY A 149 -13.59 23.21 -40.11
C GLY A 149 -12.71 23.99 -39.11
N ILE A 150 -12.92 23.80 -37.80
CA ILE A 150 -12.12 24.42 -36.74
C ILE A 150 -10.68 23.88 -36.74
N LEU A 151 -10.51 22.56 -36.83
CA LEU A 151 -9.21 21.91 -36.81
C LEU A 151 -8.48 21.97 -38.16
N HIS A 152 -9.11 22.53 -39.20
CA HIS A 152 -8.44 22.74 -40.48
C HIS A 152 -7.15 23.56 -40.35
N GLY A 153 -7.12 24.54 -39.44
CA GLY A 153 -5.94 25.34 -39.12
C GLY A 153 -5.05 24.78 -38.00
N ASN A 154 -5.23 23.51 -37.63
CA ASN A 154 -4.33 22.81 -36.71
C ASN A 154 -3.14 22.25 -37.52
N PRO A 155 -1.89 22.53 -37.14
CA PRO A 155 -0.72 22.16 -37.93
C PRO A 155 -0.52 20.65 -38.04
N TYR A 156 -0.93 19.86 -37.03
CA TYR A 156 -0.94 18.40 -37.14
C TYR A 156 -2.01 17.92 -38.12
N SER A 157 -3.22 18.50 -38.07
CA SER A 157 -4.29 18.16 -39.02
C SER A 157 -3.94 18.54 -40.45
N GLU A 158 -3.40 19.74 -40.67
CA GLU A 158 -3.00 20.24 -41.98
C GLU A 158 -1.91 19.35 -42.60
N HIS A 159 -0.92 18.98 -41.80
CA HIS A 159 0.12 18.05 -42.22
C HIS A 159 -0.46 16.69 -42.65
N LEU A 160 -1.34 16.10 -41.83
CA LEU A 160 -1.93 14.80 -42.16
C LEU A 160 -2.88 14.88 -43.36
N ARG A 161 -3.69 15.94 -43.51
CA ARG A 161 -4.56 16.13 -44.68
C ARG A 161 -3.76 16.20 -45.98
N SER A 162 -2.61 16.88 -45.98
CA SER A 162 -1.73 16.93 -47.17
C SER A 162 -1.29 15.54 -47.65
N MET A 163 -1.21 14.56 -46.76
CA MET A 163 -0.88 13.17 -47.09
C MET A 163 -2.02 12.40 -47.74
N GLY A 164 -3.27 12.83 -47.55
CA GLY A 164 -4.45 12.22 -48.18
C GLY A 164 -4.42 12.22 -49.71
N HIS A 165 -3.70 13.19 -50.29
CA HIS A 165 -3.57 13.39 -51.74
C HIS A 165 -2.39 12.63 -52.35
N VAL A 166 -1.65 11.85 -51.55
CA VAL A 166 -0.43 11.16 -51.97
C VAL A 166 -0.73 9.74 -52.43
N GLU A 167 -0.30 9.40 -53.65
CA GLU A 167 -0.36 8.02 -54.16
C GLU A 167 0.69 7.14 -53.46
N ASN A 168 0.33 5.89 -53.15
CA ASN A 168 1.20 4.93 -52.44
C ASN A 168 1.66 5.38 -51.05
N LEU A 169 0.74 5.91 -50.24
CA LEU A 169 0.91 6.21 -48.80
C LEU A 169 1.67 5.15 -47.99
N ASP A 170 1.61 3.89 -48.42
CA ASP A 170 2.29 2.77 -47.78
C ASP A 170 3.83 2.85 -47.81
N ASP A 171 4.42 3.64 -48.71
CA ASP A 171 5.87 3.76 -48.90
C ASP A 171 6.48 4.98 -48.17
N TYR A 172 5.64 5.71 -47.42
CA TYR A 172 6.01 6.92 -46.72
C TYR A 172 6.23 6.71 -45.23
N HIS A 173 7.10 7.54 -44.65
CA HIS A 173 7.32 7.63 -43.21
C HIS A 173 6.91 9.02 -42.71
N ILE A 174 6.24 9.08 -41.55
CA ILE A 174 5.91 10.32 -40.85
C ILE A 174 6.74 10.39 -39.56
N ALA A 175 7.58 11.40 -39.44
CA ALA A 175 8.25 11.72 -38.18
C ALA A 175 7.51 12.83 -37.45
N LEU A 176 6.92 12.52 -36.30
CA LEU A 176 6.35 13.51 -35.41
C LEU A 176 7.45 14.14 -34.56
N ASN A 177 7.53 15.47 -34.57
CA ASN A 177 8.51 16.19 -33.77
C ASN A 177 8.21 16.00 -32.27
N LEU A 178 9.19 15.46 -31.53
CA LEU A 178 9.15 15.36 -30.08
C LEU A 178 9.99 16.46 -29.39
N ASP A 179 10.71 17.25 -30.17
CA ASP A 179 11.62 18.27 -29.66
C ASP A 179 10.91 19.50 -29.13
N GLN A 180 11.60 20.07 -28.16
CA GLN A 180 11.06 20.96 -27.14
C GLN A 180 11.56 22.41 -27.29
N THR A 181 12.00 22.78 -28.49
CA THR A 181 12.71 24.05 -28.73
C THR A 181 11.77 25.27 -28.88
N LEU A 182 10.45 25.05 -28.94
CA LEU A 182 9.47 26.14 -28.95
C LEU A 182 9.31 26.75 -27.55
N ASN A 183 9.84 27.97 -27.39
CA ASN A 183 9.71 28.74 -26.15
C ASN A 183 8.26 29.26 -26.00
N GLN A 184 7.52 28.70 -25.02
CA GLN A 184 6.15 29.12 -24.71
C GLN A 184 6.01 30.57 -24.24
N LYS A 185 7.11 31.31 -24.04
CA LYS A 185 7.06 32.74 -23.70
C LYS A 185 6.91 33.66 -24.92
N THR A 186 7.23 33.19 -26.14
CA THR A 186 7.38 34.09 -27.30
C THR A 186 6.72 33.63 -28.60
N TYR A 187 6.30 32.38 -28.77
CA TYR A 187 5.64 31.90 -30.00
C TYR A 187 4.50 30.92 -29.68
N ASN A 188 3.25 31.27 -30.06
CA ASN A 188 2.04 30.56 -29.60
C ASN A 188 1.45 29.56 -30.61
N THR A 189 1.95 29.47 -31.85
CA THR A 189 1.42 28.53 -32.84
C THR A 189 2.56 27.89 -33.61
N PRO A 190 2.72 26.56 -33.55
CA PRO A 190 3.76 25.88 -34.30
C PRO A 190 3.42 25.83 -35.79
N LEU A 191 4.43 25.91 -36.64
CA LEU A 191 4.28 25.76 -38.10
C LEU A 191 4.20 24.27 -38.47
N THR A 192 3.60 23.96 -39.63
CA THR A 192 3.43 22.59 -40.13
C THR A 192 4.76 21.82 -40.23
N SER A 193 5.86 22.49 -40.62
CA SER A 193 7.21 21.91 -40.68
C SER A 193 7.86 21.69 -39.30
N GLU A 194 7.33 22.30 -38.25
CA GLU A 194 7.85 22.19 -36.88
C GLU A 194 7.17 21.06 -36.09
N VAL A 195 6.04 20.53 -36.58
CA VAL A 195 5.29 19.47 -35.89
C VAL A 195 5.49 18.08 -36.45
N ALA A 196 5.76 17.95 -37.76
CA ALA A 196 5.97 16.67 -38.43
C ALA A 196 6.75 16.80 -39.76
N ALA A 197 7.42 15.73 -40.19
CA ALA A 197 8.17 15.63 -41.45
C ALA A 197 7.89 14.31 -42.17
N VAL A 198 7.96 14.30 -43.51
CA VAL A 198 7.62 13.16 -44.39
C VAL A 198 8.70 12.91 -45.43
N TRP A 199 9.00 11.64 -45.69
CA TRP A 199 9.87 11.20 -46.79
C TRP A 199 9.57 9.75 -47.21
N ILE A 200 10.18 9.32 -48.32
CA ILE A 200 10.13 7.95 -48.85
C ILE A 200 11.41 7.20 -48.46
N GLU A 201 11.32 5.90 -48.17
CA GLU A 201 12.47 5.05 -47.84
C GLU A 201 13.61 5.23 -48.87
N GLY A 202 14.83 5.55 -48.40
CA GLY A 202 16.00 5.86 -49.25
C GLY A 202 16.19 7.33 -49.66
N SER A 203 15.23 8.22 -49.39
CA SER A 203 15.35 9.70 -49.60
C SER A 203 15.66 10.49 -48.32
N GLU A 204 16.15 9.79 -47.28
CA GLU A 204 16.30 10.33 -45.93
C GLU A 204 17.15 11.61 -45.86
N ARG A 205 16.56 12.69 -45.34
CA ARG A 205 17.34 13.77 -44.72
C ARG A 205 17.69 13.33 -43.30
N ARG A 206 18.82 12.64 -43.11
CA ARG A 206 19.32 12.34 -41.75
C ARG A 206 19.37 13.62 -40.91
N GLY A 207 18.64 13.65 -39.79
CA GLY A 207 18.76 14.69 -38.76
C GLY A 207 17.79 15.88 -38.80
N GLN A 208 16.59 15.77 -39.39
CA GLN A 208 15.64 16.90 -39.44
C GLN A 208 15.06 17.30 -38.07
N PHE A 209 14.78 16.33 -37.19
CA PHE A 209 14.48 16.55 -35.77
C PHE A 209 15.53 15.83 -34.93
N SER A 210 15.92 16.39 -33.79
CA SER A 210 16.84 15.75 -32.85
C SER A 210 16.16 14.60 -32.08
N LYS A 211 14.82 14.65 -31.91
CA LYS A 211 13.97 13.56 -31.39
C LYS A 211 12.64 13.52 -32.13
N SER A 212 12.25 12.34 -32.60
CA SER A 212 10.96 12.12 -33.27
C SER A 212 10.38 10.73 -33.00
N VAL A 213 9.06 10.59 -33.15
CA VAL A 213 8.40 9.27 -33.33
C VAL A 213 8.22 9.05 -34.81
N MET A 214 8.81 7.99 -35.33
CA MET A 214 8.64 7.58 -36.72
C MET A 214 7.44 6.64 -36.83
N LEU A 215 6.52 6.97 -37.73
CA LEU A 215 5.38 6.15 -38.10
C LEU A 215 5.64 5.64 -39.51
N HIS A 216 5.60 4.33 -39.70
CA HIS A 216 5.87 3.70 -40.98
C HIS A 216 4.56 3.27 -41.64
N GLY A 217 4.49 3.37 -42.96
CA GLY A 217 3.48 2.64 -43.72
C GLY A 217 3.61 1.12 -43.48
N LYS A 218 2.48 0.41 -43.39
CA LYS A 218 2.40 -1.08 -43.32
C LYS A 218 3.05 -1.81 -42.12
N ASP A 219 3.73 -1.13 -41.18
CA ASP A 219 4.48 -1.83 -40.11
C ASP A 219 3.60 -2.36 -38.95
N ARG A 220 2.34 -1.92 -38.87
CA ARG A 220 1.36 -2.28 -37.82
C ARG A 220 1.82 -2.01 -36.38
N SER A 221 2.86 -1.22 -36.21
CA SER A 221 3.41 -0.90 -34.90
C SER A 221 2.53 0.15 -34.19
N SER A 222 2.61 0.11 -32.87
CA SER A 222 1.90 1.04 -31.99
C SER A 222 2.94 1.73 -31.12
N HIS A 223 3.07 3.03 -31.30
CA HIS A 223 4.03 3.86 -30.59
C HIS A 223 3.35 4.58 -29.43
N GLY A 224 3.82 4.34 -28.20
CA GLY A 224 3.36 5.05 -27.02
C GLY A 224 3.96 6.46 -26.95
N ILE A 225 3.11 7.50 -26.85
CA ILE A 225 3.62 8.84 -26.59
C ILE A 225 3.96 8.95 -25.11
N ARG A 226 5.22 9.27 -24.81
CA ARG A 226 5.64 9.50 -23.43
C ARG A 226 5.00 10.78 -22.90
N SER A 227 4.53 10.72 -21.67
CA SER A 227 3.77 11.80 -21.05
C SER A 227 4.56 13.11 -20.91
N TYR A 228 5.89 13.06 -20.90
CA TYR A 228 6.75 14.24 -20.80
C TYR A 228 7.12 14.89 -22.14
N HIS A 229 6.63 14.35 -23.27
CA HIS A 229 6.76 15.03 -24.56
C HIS A 229 5.77 16.20 -24.65
N GLY A 230 6.22 17.34 -25.18
CA GLY A 230 5.39 18.55 -25.25
C GLY A 230 4.11 18.37 -26.08
N CYS A 231 4.17 17.59 -27.16
CA CYS A 231 3.04 17.31 -28.04
C CYS A 231 1.97 16.37 -27.43
N TYR A 232 2.24 15.74 -26.29
CA TYR A 232 1.34 14.74 -25.68
C TYR A 232 -0.08 15.29 -25.46
N ASP A 233 -0.19 16.49 -24.91
CA ASP A 233 -1.48 17.09 -24.55
C ASP A 233 -2.28 17.45 -25.83
N ALA A 234 -1.62 18.00 -26.85
CA ALA A 234 -2.26 18.39 -28.11
C ALA A 234 -2.73 17.19 -28.95
N LEU A 235 -1.94 16.11 -28.98
CA LEU A 235 -2.29 14.89 -29.70
C LEU A 235 -3.43 14.10 -29.02
N SER A 236 -3.60 14.29 -27.71
CA SER A 236 -4.59 13.56 -26.88
C SER A 236 -5.87 14.35 -26.61
N TYR A 237 -5.77 15.68 -26.52
CA TYR A 237 -6.87 16.60 -26.20
C TYR A 237 -6.92 17.77 -27.19
N PRO A 238 -7.10 17.50 -28.51
CA PRO A 238 -7.08 18.55 -29.54
C PRO A 238 -8.17 19.61 -29.34
N LEU A 239 -9.25 19.31 -28.62
CA LEU A 239 -10.27 20.32 -28.30
C LEU A 239 -9.84 21.33 -27.23
N PHE A 240 -8.82 21.00 -26.41
CA PHE A 240 -8.18 21.94 -25.48
C PHE A 240 -6.98 22.67 -26.10
N PHE A 241 -6.36 22.07 -27.13
CA PHE A 241 -5.19 22.59 -27.83
C PHE A 241 -5.44 22.62 -29.36
N PRO A 242 -6.45 23.40 -29.82
CA PRO A 242 -6.93 23.36 -31.19
C PRO A 242 -5.90 23.88 -32.21
N ARG A 243 -4.90 24.64 -31.78
CA ARG A 243 -3.80 25.12 -32.65
C ARG A 243 -2.57 24.22 -32.59
N GLY A 244 -2.65 23.07 -31.92
CA GLY A 244 -1.51 22.16 -31.74
C GLY A 244 -0.49 22.67 -30.74
N GLU A 245 -0.88 23.57 -29.82
CA GLU A 245 0.03 24.17 -28.85
C GLU A 245 0.65 23.12 -27.93
N LEU A 246 1.93 23.26 -27.61
CA LEU A 246 2.62 22.31 -26.74
C LEU A 246 2.06 22.35 -25.30
N GLY A 247 1.88 21.18 -24.72
CA GLY A 247 1.62 20.97 -23.29
C GLY A 247 2.87 21.18 -22.43
N TRP A 248 2.91 20.57 -21.24
CA TRP A 248 4.11 20.63 -20.41
C TRP A 248 5.27 19.83 -21.00
N HIS A 249 6.48 20.42 -20.98
CA HIS A 249 7.75 19.74 -21.22
C HIS A 249 8.83 20.21 -20.22
N ALA A 250 9.94 19.48 -20.15
CA ALA A 250 10.93 19.61 -19.09
C ALA A 250 11.79 20.89 -19.15
N ASN A 251 11.77 21.60 -20.28
CA ASN A 251 12.68 22.72 -20.56
C ASN A 251 12.02 24.11 -20.45
N ILE A 252 10.79 24.20 -19.95
CA ILE A 252 10.11 25.50 -19.80
C ILE A 252 10.83 26.33 -18.72
N PRO A 253 11.48 27.47 -19.05
CA PRO A 253 12.22 28.26 -18.07
C PRO A 253 11.29 29.06 -17.16
N LYS A 254 11.66 29.22 -15.89
CA LYS A 254 10.96 30.14 -14.97
C LYS A 254 11.15 31.60 -15.37
N VAL A 255 10.36 32.49 -14.79
CA VAL A 255 10.56 33.94 -14.95
C VAL A 255 11.94 34.33 -14.42
N GLY A 256 12.68 35.12 -15.19
CA GLY A 256 14.05 35.54 -14.87
C GLY A 256 15.15 34.51 -15.17
N VAL A 257 14.82 33.39 -15.83
CA VAL A 257 15.79 32.37 -16.29
C VAL A 257 15.84 32.37 -17.82
N SER A 258 17.03 32.43 -18.40
CA SER A 258 17.24 32.35 -19.86
C SER A 258 17.34 30.91 -20.34
N MET A 259 17.11 30.67 -21.64
CA MET A 259 17.30 29.33 -22.20
C MET A 259 18.77 28.90 -22.18
N ASP A 260 19.70 29.85 -22.38
CA ASP A 260 21.14 29.61 -22.31
C ASP A 260 21.58 29.10 -20.94
N GLU A 261 21.00 29.62 -19.84
CA GLU A 261 21.26 29.11 -18.49
C GLU A 261 20.79 27.67 -18.31
N VAL A 262 19.63 27.32 -18.89
CA VAL A 262 19.09 25.96 -18.84
C VAL A 262 19.95 25.01 -19.69
N ASP A 263 20.44 25.46 -20.84
CA ASP A 263 21.27 24.66 -21.75
C ASP A 263 22.69 24.48 -21.19
N ALA A 264 23.27 25.51 -20.57
CA ALA A 264 24.56 25.43 -19.87
C ALA A 264 24.52 24.44 -18.69
N TYR A 265 23.44 24.46 -17.90
CA TYR A 265 23.23 23.47 -16.83
C TYR A 265 23.15 22.04 -17.40
N ARG A 266 22.48 21.85 -18.54
CA ARG A 266 22.40 20.53 -19.18
C ARG A 266 23.74 20.08 -19.77
N ALA A 267 24.50 20.98 -20.38
CA ALA A 267 25.83 20.67 -20.93
C ALA A 267 26.79 20.19 -19.84
N THR A 268 26.81 20.88 -18.69
CA THR A 268 27.64 20.49 -17.53
C THR A 268 27.21 19.16 -16.91
N HIS A 269 25.91 18.84 -16.89
CA HIS A 269 25.40 17.57 -16.38
C HIS A 269 25.58 16.39 -17.35
N ARG A 270 25.52 16.62 -18.67
CA ARG A 270 25.81 15.60 -19.70
C ARG A 270 27.28 15.17 -19.69
N ALA A 271 28.21 16.10 -19.46
CA ALA A 271 29.64 15.80 -19.38
C ALA A 271 30.01 14.84 -18.22
N ASN A 272 29.21 14.79 -17.15
CA ASN A 272 29.45 13.93 -15.99
C ASN A 272 28.76 12.55 -16.06
N ASN A 273 27.91 12.31 -17.07
CA ASN A 273 27.09 11.09 -17.21
C ASN A 273 26.83 10.78 -18.69
N SER A 274 27.82 10.18 -19.36
CA SER A 274 27.77 9.90 -20.81
C SER A 274 26.68 8.92 -21.26
N ASN A 275 26.00 8.22 -20.34
CA ASN A 275 25.03 7.16 -20.67
C ASN A 275 23.58 7.52 -20.33
N ASP A 276 23.28 8.77 -19.93
CA ASP A 276 21.95 9.18 -19.48
C ASP A 276 21.43 10.33 -20.36
N GLU A 277 20.84 9.98 -21.52
CA GLU A 277 20.28 10.94 -22.48
C GLU A 277 19.03 11.69 -21.96
N ASP A 278 18.51 11.27 -20.80
CA ASP A 278 17.41 11.87 -20.05
C ASP A 278 17.92 12.70 -18.84
N ALA A 279 19.00 13.47 -19.04
CA ALA A 279 19.59 14.33 -18.02
C ALA A 279 18.53 15.16 -17.27
N GLU A 280 18.60 15.10 -15.94
CA GLU A 280 17.65 15.66 -14.98
C GLU A 280 17.35 17.15 -15.26
N SER A 281 16.07 17.50 -15.45
CA SER A 281 15.68 18.90 -15.63
C SER A 281 15.95 19.69 -14.34
N PRO A 282 16.63 20.86 -14.42
CA PRO A 282 16.92 21.68 -13.27
C PRO A 282 15.62 22.25 -12.67
N THR A 283 15.03 21.55 -11.70
CA THR A 283 13.76 21.96 -11.06
C THR A 283 13.80 23.35 -10.43
N HIS A 284 15.00 23.89 -10.16
CA HIS A 284 15.19 25.26 -9.69
C HIS A 284 15.10 26.29 -10.83
N LEU A 285 15.53 25.96 -12.05
CA LEU A 285 15.51 26.82 -13.24
C LEU A 285 14.24 26.67 -14.09
N CYS A 286 13.71 25.45 -14.21
CA CYS A 286 12.57 25.12 -15.07
C CYS A 286 11.26 24.91 -14.30
N VAL A 287 10.13 25.14 -14.99
CA VAL A 287 8.77 24.92 -14.48
C VAL A 287 8.51 23.42 -14.37
N SER A 288 8.21 22.96 -13.16
CA SER A 288 7.87 21.54 -12.95
C SER A 288 6.52 21.18 -13.54
N VAL A 289 6.32 19.90 -13.91
CA VAL A 289 5.03 19.40 -14.44
C VAL A 289 3.85 19.75 -13.56
N ARG A 290 4.03 19.63 -12.24
CA ARG A 290 2.99 19.98 -11.26
C ARG A 290 2.69 21.48 -11.27
N ASP A 291 3.73 22.32 -11.31
CA ASP A 291 3.55 23.77 -11.30
C ASP A 291 2.88 24.27 -12.59
N TYR A 292 3.15 23.63 -13.74
CA TYR A 292 2.50 23.92 -15.02
C TYR A 292 0.98 23.70 -14.95
N TYR A 293 0.55 22.50 -14.57
CA TYR A 293 -0.88 22.19 -14.51
C TYR A 293 -1.58 22.91 -13.35
N CYS A 294 -0.89 23.10 -12.23
CA CYS A 294 -1.38 23.96 -11.15
C CYS A 294 -1.67 25.38 -11.67
N TYR A 295 -0.83 25.94 -12.55
CA TYR A 295 -1.06 27.25 -13.17
C TYR A 295 -2.20 27.23 -14.20
N LYS A 296 -2.28 26.20 -15.05
CA LYS A 296 -3.30 26.09 -16.12
C LYS A 296 -4.72 25.85 -15.59
N PHE A 297 -4.87 25.22 -14.41
CA PHE A 297 -6.17 25.00 -13.76
C PHE A 297 -6.66 26.18 -12.90
N GLN A 298 -5.99 27.34 -12.93
CA GLN A 298 -6.44 28.53 -12.20
C GLN A 298 -7.49 29.31 -12.98
N ILE A 299 -8.47 29.83 -12.26
CA ILE A 299 -9.47 30.78 -12.77
C ILE A 299 -8.80 32.15 -12.86
N ARG A 300 -8.81 32.76 -14.03
CA ARG A 300 -8.33 34.13 -14.26
C ARG A 300 -9.46 34.93 -14.87
N PRO A 301 -10.03 35.92 -14.15
CA PRO A 301 -11.07 36.78 -14.71
C PRO A 301 -10.61 37.42 -16.03
N GLY A 302 -11.50 37.45 -17.03
CA GLY A 302 -11.20 38.03 -18.35
C GLY A 302 -10.42 37.13 -19.31
N VAL A 303 -9.88 35.99 -18.86
CA VAL A 303 -9.16 35.03 -19.72
C VAL A 303 -10.01 33.79 -19.95
N PHE A 304 -10.33 33.50 -21.22
CA PHE A 304 -11.05 32.27 -21.57
C PHE A 304 -10.14 31.05 -21.37
N ASN A 305 -10.65 30.03 -20.68
CA ASN A 305 -9.90 28.80 -20.42
C ASN A 305 -10.75 27.57 -20.82
N PRO A 306 -10.50 26.97 -22.00
CA PRO A 306 -11.32 25.86 -22.51
C PRO A 306 -11.33 24.66 -21.55
N ILE A 307 -10.25 24.44 -20.80
CA ILE A 307 -10.16 23.35 -19.82
C ILE A 307 -11.24 23.50 -18.74
N LEU A 308 -11.47 24.71 -18.22
CA LEU A 308 -12.49 24.95 -17.19
C LEU A 308 -13.92 24.87 -17.74
N HIS A 309 -14.11 24.93 -19.06
CA HIS A 309 -15.38 24.65 -19.75
C HIS A 309 -15.55 23.17 -20.12
N GLY A 310 -14.49 22.36 -19.96
CA GLY A 310 -14.39 20.98 -20.41
C GLY A 310 -15.35 19.96 -19.79
N LYS A 311 -16.09 20.30 -18.72
CA LYS A 311 -17.02 19.40 -18.00
C LYS A 311 -16.42 18.00 -17.78
N ARG A 312 -17.01 16.96 -18.40
CA ARG A 312 -16.55 15.57 -18.30
C ARG A 312 -15.16 15.33 -18.92
N LEU A 313 -14.77 16.12 -19.94
CA LEU A 313 -13.43 16.07 -20.52
C LEU A 313 -12.39 16.65 -19.56
N PHE A 314 -12.73 17.71 -18.82
CA PHE A 314 -11.85 18.24 -17.77
C PHE A 314 -11.59 17.22 -16.68
N GLN A 315 -12.62 16.47 -16.25
CA GLN A 315 -12.45 15.38 -15.29
C GLN A 315 -11.44 14.33 -15.79
N GLN A 316 -11.53 13.93 -17.07
CA GLN A 316 -10.60 12.99 -17.69
C GLN A 316 -9.17 13.56 -17.73
N PHE A 317 -9.04 14.80 -18.22
CA PHE A 317 -7.75 15.47 -18.34
C PHE A 317 -7.05 15.70 -16.99
N ALA A 318 -7.79 16.02 -15.93
CA ALA A 318 -7.24 16.17 -14.59
C ALA A 318 -6.68 14.86 -14.02
N VAL A 319 -7.37 13.73 -14.24
CA VAL A 319 -6.91 12.40 -13.80
C VAL A 319 -5.67 11.98 -14.58
N ASP A 320 -5.71 12.14 -15.90
CA ASP A 320 -4.59 11.84 -16.80
C ASP A 320 -3.33 12.66 -16.45
N THR A 321 -3.52 13.96 -16.23
CA THR A 321 -2.47 14.89 -15.76
C THR A 321 -1.84 14.43 -14.43
N TYR A 322 -2.63 13.99 -13.47
CA TYR A 322 -2.10 13.50 -12.19
C TYR A 322 -1.33 12.19 -12.37
N ILE A 323 -1.83 11.27 -13.21
CA ILE A 323 -1.13 10.02 -13.54
C ILE A 323 0.20 10.32 -14.23
N LYS A 324 0.25 11.32 -15.12
CA LYS A 324 1.49 11.84 -15.72
C LYS A 324 2.48 12.30 -14.63
N ILE A 325 2.03 13.13 -13.68
CA ILE A 325 2.88 13.63 -12.57
C ILE A 325 3.42 12.48 -11.70
N GLU A 326 2.56 11.53 -11.31
CA GLU A 326 2.97 10.41 -10.46
C GLU A 326 3.87 9.41 -11.21
N SER A 327 3.61 9.15 -12.49
CA SER A 327 4.48 8.30 -13.32
C SER A 327 5.86 8.91 -13.46
N SER A 328 5.96 10.23 -13.71
CA SER A 328 7.26 10.92 -13.75
C SER A 328 8.01 10.82 -12.42
N ARG A 329 7.32 10.89 -11.28
CA ARG A 329 7.93 10.69 -9.95
C ARG A 329 8.41 9.24 -9.75
N LEU A 330 7.63 8.26 -10.17
CA LEU A 330 7.98 6.85 -10.07
C LEU A 330 9.16 6.50 -10.98
N ASP A 331 9.17 7.03 -12.20
CA ASP A 331 10.29 6.88 -13.14
C ASP A 331 11.55 7.55 -12.60
N PHE A 332 11.43 8.73 -11.98
CA PHE A 332 12.54 9.37 -11.27
C PHE A 332 13.08 8.47 -10.15
N ILE A 333 12.21 7.93 -9.30
CA ILE A 333 12.63 7.01 -8.23
C ILE A 333 13.37 5.81 -8.83
N ARG A 334 12.80 5.19 -9.87
CA ARG A 334 13.37 4.02 -10.56
C ARG A 334 14.75 4.29 -11.16
N LYS A 335 14.89 5.37 -11.94
CA LYS A 335 16.15 5.76 -12.62
C LYS A 335 17.23 6.33 -11.69
N ASN A 336 16.92 6.50 -10.40
CA ASN A 336 17.87 6.96 -9.41
C ASN A 336 18.09 5.94 -8.27
N GLN A 337 17.54 4.72 -8.37
CA GLN A 337 17.78 3.63 -7.40
C GLN A 337 19.13 2.95 -7.60
N ASP A 338 19.59 2.83 -8.85
CA ASP A 338 20.91 2.34 -9.26
C ASP A 338 22.03 3.24 -8.70
N ARG A 339 21.79 4.56 -8.71
CA ARG A 339 22.75 5.56 -8.27
C ARG A 339 22.89 5.67 -6.75
N LEU A 340 21.87 5.32 -5.96
CA LEU A 340 21.81 5.53 -4.51
C LEU A 340 21.81 4.21 -3.74
N ARG A 341 22.93 3.95 -3.05
CA ARG A 341 23.12 2.81 -2.17
C ARG A 341 23.05 3.25 -0.71
N ALA A 342 22.64 2.34 0.16
CA ALA A 342 22.66 2.56 1.60
C ALA A 342 23.19 1.32 2.30
N ASP A 343 24.13 1.53 3.21
CA ASP A 343 24.70 0.48 4.06
C ASP A 343 24.90 0.99 5.48
N LEU A 344 25.21 0.08 6.41
CA LEU A 344 25.61 0.40 7.78
C LEU A 344 26.97 1.09 7.76
N TYR A 345 27.14 2.16 8.55
CA TYR A 345 28.42 2.87 8.64
C TYR A 345 29.57 1.93 9.02
N GLN A 346 29.36 1.01 9.98
CA GLN A 346 30.35 -0.02 10.32
C GLN A 346 30.69 -0.91 9.10
N GLY A 347 29.70 -1.34 8.31
CA GLY A 347 29.96 -2.12 7.10
C GLY A 347 30.80 -1.36 6.06
N LEU A 348 30.64 -0.03 5.97
CA LEU A 348 31.50 0.80 5.11
C LEU A 348 32.92 0.97 5.68
N VAL A 349 33.07 1.04 7.00
CA VAL A 349 34.38 1.07 7.67
C VAL A 349 35.11 -0.27 7.49
N ASP A 350 34.40 -1.39 7.64
CA ASP A 350 34.94 -2.73 7.49
C ASP A 350 35.38 -2.97 6.02
N SER A 351 34.55 -2.62 5.04
CA SER A 351 34.94 -2.68 3.62
C SER A 351 36.13 -1.76 3.26
N MET A 352 36.27 -0.62 3.95
CA MET A 352 37.43 0.26 3.78
C MET A 352 38.71 -0.38 4.35
N LEU A 353 38.61 -1.08 5.49
CA LEU A 353 39.72 -1.79 6.13
C LEU A 353 40.14 -3.05 5.34
N ASP A 354 39.19 -3.71 4.70
CA ASP A 354 39.41 -4.91 3.87
C ASP A 354 39.93 -4.58 2.45
N GLY A 355 40.15 -3.29 2.13
CA GLY A 355 40.76 -2.85 0.87
C GLY A 355 39.79 -2.74 -0.32
N ASP A 356 38.48 -2.79 -0.10
CA ASP A 356 37.48 -2.62 -1.15
C ASP A 356 37.26 -1.13 -1.47
N ILE A 357 37.79 -0.70 -2.62
CA ILE A 357 37.88 0.73 -3.00
C ILE A 357 36.57 1.25 -3.64
N ARG A 358 35.73 0.35 -4.17
CA ARG A 358 34.55 0.72 -4.97
C ARG A 358 33.22 0.35 -4.32
N ALA A 359 32.39 1.36 -4.11
CA ALA A 359 31.05 1.27 -3.51
C ALA A 359 30.02 0.49 -4.38
N GLU A 360 30.37 0.10 -5.60
CA GLU A 360 29.55 -0.72 -6.50
C GLU A 360 29.39 -2.18 -6.03
N LYS A 361 30.25 -2.65 -5.13
CA LYS A 361 30.20 -4.01 -4.54
C LYS A 361 29.55 -4.07 -3.15
N VAL A 362 29.22 -2.92 -2.55
CA VAL A 362 28.76 -2.77 -1.16
C VAL A 362 27.39 -2.06 -1.12
N GLY A 363 26.50 -2.40 -0.18
CA GLY A 363 25.16 -1.80 -0.03
C GLY A 363 24.01 -2.49 -0.78
N LYS A 364 22.81 -2.42 -0.20
CA LYS A 364 21.57 -2.97 -0.78
C LYS A 364 20.93 -2.00 -1.78
N ARG A 365 20.29 -2.52 -2.83
CA ARG A 365 19.45 -1.75 -3.77
C ARG A 365 18.23 -1.20 -3.04
N THR A 366 17.95 0.08 -3.25
CA THR A 366 16.95 0.82 -2.45
C THR A 366 15.51 0.55 -2.92
N VAL A 367 14.57 0.75 -1.99
CA VAL A 367 13.16 0.40 -2.02
C VAL A 367 12.31 1.67 -1.72
N LEU A 368 11.07 1.78 -2.24
CA LEU A 368 10.20 2.97 -2.16
C LEU A 368 10.30 3.72 -0.82
N SER A 369 10.66 5.00 -0.89
CA SER A 369 10.87 5.84 0.30
C SER A 369 9.59 6.01 1.16
N THR A 370 9.76 6.19 2.47
CA THR A 370 8.68 6.60 3.39
C THR A 370 8.04 7.94 3.04
N SER A 371 8.70 8.77 2.20
CA SER A 371 8.17 10.04 1.71
C SER A 371 7.15 9.89 0.58
N PHE A 372 7.03 8.70 -0.02
CA PHE A 372 6.14 8.46 -1.15
C PHE A 372 4.70 8.22 -0.68
N ILE A 373 3.81 9.19 -0.95
CA ILE A 373 2.49 9.24 -0.31
C ILE A 373 1.55 8.16 -0.86
N GLY A 374 1.16 7.23 0.00
CA GLY A 374 0.31 6.09 -0.36
C GLY A 374 1.07 4.78 -0.57
N GLY A 375 2.41 4.78 -0.45
CA GLY A 375 3.19 3.54 -0.38
C GLY A 375 3.01 2.81 0.97
N PRO A 376 3.28 1.49 1.06
CA PRO A 376 3.11 0.71 2.29
C PRO A 376 3.85 1.30 3.50
N ARG A 377 5.06 1.82 3.29
CA ARG A 377 5.89 2.43 4.33
C ARG A 377 5.35 3.79 4.81
N ASP A 378 4.83 4.62 3.92
CA ASP A 378 4.15 5.87 4.29
C ASP A 378 2.90 5.59 5.13
N MET A 379 2.10 4.59 4.74
CA MET A 379 0.91 4.21 5.49
C MET A 379 1.25 3.71 6.90
N LYS A 380 2.23 2.81 7.03
CA LYS A 380 2.72 2.31 8.33
C LYS A 380 3.25 3.46 9.19
N ARG A 381 4.02 4.38 8.59
CA ARG A 381 4.54 5.58 9.28
C ARG A 381 3.41 6.43 9.88
N ARG A 382 2.41 6.82 9.08
CA ARG A 382 1.35 7.72 9.56
C ARG A 382 0.54 7.12 10.71
N TYR A 383 0.25 5.82 10.67
CA TYR A 383 -0.40 5.12 11.78
C TYR A 383 0.46 5.14 13.05
N MET A 384 1.75 4.81 12.91
CA MET A 384 2.69 4.84 14.04
C MET A 384 2.83 6.25 14.62
N ASP A 385 2.78 7.29 13.79
CA ASP A 385 2.84 8.68 14.24
C ASP A 385 1.57 9.06 15.04
N ALA A 386 0.38 8.66 14.59
CA ALA A 386 -0.83 8.85 15.37
C ALA A 386 -0.81 8.09 16.71
N MET A 387 -0.26 6.87 16.73
CA MET A 387 -0.07 6.10 17.96
C MET A 387 0.92 6.78 18.92
N ALA A 388 1.93 7.48 18.42
CA ALA A 388 2.83 8.27 19.26
C ALA A 388 2.10 9.43 19.96
N LEU A 389 1.16 10.09 19.26
CA LEU A 389 0.29 11.09 19.89
C LEU A 389 -0.63 10.48 20.95
N VAL A 390 -1.23 9.32 20.69
CA VAL A 390 -2.08 8.63 21.67
C VAL A 390 -1.29 8.17 22.89
N ARG A 391 -0.06 7.68 22.69
CA ARG A 391 0.84 7.33 23.80
C ARG A 391 1.15 8.54 24.67
N LYS A 392 1.41 9.71 24.06
CA LYS A 392 1.82 10.92 24.79
C LYS A 392 0.64 11.67 25.44
N PHE A 393 -0.50 11.75 24.77
CA PHE A 393 -1.63 12.59 25.20
C PHE A 393 -2.87 11.81 25.63
N GLY A 394 -2.85 10.48 25.51
CA GLY A 394 -3.97 9.60 25.80
C GLY A 394 -4.89 9.34 24.61
N LYS A 395 -5.94 8.56 24.84
CA LYS A 395 -6.93 8.21 23.82
C LYS A 395 -7.67 9.43 23.26
N PRO A 396 -8.11 9.41 21.98
CA PRO A 396 -9.00 10.43 21.43
C PRO A 396 -10.30 10.54 22.21
N ASP A 397 -10.83 11.76 22.29
CA ASP A 397 -12.05 12.11 23.02
C ASP A 397 -13.22 12.46 22.08
N ILE A 398 -12.93 12.96 20.87
CA ILE A 398 -13.94 13.33 19.87
C ILE A 398 -13.54 12.78 18.50
N PHE A 399 -14.49 12.14 17.83
CA PHE A 399 -14.43 11.78 16.41
C PHE A 399 -15.33 12.72 15.62
N LEU A 400 -14.77 13.40 14.62
CA LEU A 400 -15.51 14.36 13.80
C LEU A 400 -15.31 14.01 12.33
N THR A 401 -16.37 14.06 11.53
CA THR A 401 -16.26 13.94 10.08
C THR A 401 -16.95 15.10 9.36
N MET A 402 -16.40 15.53 8.23
CA MET A 402 -16.92 16.66 7.44
C MET A 402 -16.93 16.28 5.97
N THR A 403 -18.10 16.29 5.34
CA THR A 403 -18.25 16.05 3.89
C THR A 403 -18.38 17.38 3.15
N CYS A 404 -17.72 17.51 2.00
CA CYS A 404 -17.89 18.65 1.12
C CYS A 404 -19.37 18.84 0.73
N ASN A 405 -19.88 20.07 0.84
CA ASN A 405 -21.17 20.43 0.28
C ASN A 405 -20.95 21.11 -1.09
N PRO A 406 -21.32 20.46 -2.21
CA PRO A 406 -21.16 21.05 -3.55
C PRO A 406 -22.03 22.29 -3.78
N ASN A 407 -22.99 22.56 -2.89
CA ASN A 407 -23.91 23.70 -2.96
C ASN A 407 -23.46 24.89 -2.10
N TRP A 408 -22.22 24.93 -1.63
CA TRP A 408 -21.70 26.14 -0.99
C TRP A 408 -21.72 27.33 -1.93
N ASP A 409 -22.04 28.51 -1.40
CA ASP A 409 -22.16 29.73 -2.18
C ASP A 409 -20.83 30.10 -2.84
N GLU A 410 -19.70 29.79 -2.19
CA GLU A 410 -18.38 29.99 -2.77
C GLU A 410 -18.14 29.14 -4.04
N ILE A 411 -18.78 27.97 -4.17
CA ILE A 411 -18.73 27.16 -5.40
C ILE A 411 -19.72 27.73 -6.41
N ARG A 412 -20.98 27.92 -5.99
CA ARG A 412 -22.08 28.34 -6.89
C ARG A 412 -21.83 29.68 -7.57
N ARG A 413 -21.23 30.64 -6.88
CA ARG A 413 -20.89 31.96 -7.46
C ARG A 413 -19.85 31.89 -8.57
N GLU A 414 -19.00 30.88 -8.57
CA GLU A 414 -17.88 30.73 -9.52
C GLU A 414 -18.19 29.71 -10.63
N LEU A 415 -19.38 29.09 -10.60
CA LEU A 415 -19.87 28.26 -11.70
C LEU A 415 -20.30 29.13 -12.87
N LEU A 416 -19.85 28.76 -14.06
CA LEU A 416 -20.30 29.40 -15.29
C LEU A 416 -21.71 28.90 -15.67
N PRO A 417 -22.46 29.64 -16.51
CA PRO A 417 -23.78 29.22 -16.97
C PRO A 417 -23.79 27.78 -17.51
N GLY A 418 -24.72 26.95 -17.04
CA GLY A 418 -24.85 25.55 -17.46
C GLY A 418 -23.80 24.59 -16.88
N GLN A 419 -22.92 25.05 -15.97
CA GLN A 419 -22.03 24.17 -15.20
C GLN A 419 -22.70 23.70 -13.90
N THR A 420 -22.34 22.50 -13.50
CA THR A 420 -22.65 21.95 -12.17
C THR A 420 -21.37 21.85 -11.34
N PRO A 421 -21.45 21.73 -10.00
CA PRO A 421 -20.27 21.49 -9.17
C PRO A 421 -19.43 20.26 -9.59
N GLN A 422 -20.06 19.26 -10.22
CA GLN A 422 -19.37 18.07 -10.70
C GLN A 422 -18.47 18.36 -11.91
N ASP A 423 -18.83 19.36 -12.72
CA ASP A 423 -18.05 19.80 -13.87
C ASP A 423 -16.80 20.58 -13.46
N ARG A 424 -16.77 21.08 -12.22
CA ARG A 424 -15.71 21.92 -11.66
C ARG A 424 -15.09 21.31 -10.40
N PRO A 425 -14.45 20.13 -10.53
CA PRO A 425 -13.79 19.48 -9.39
C PRO A 425 -12.66 20.34 -8.79
N ASP A 426 -12.08 21.27 -9.56
CA ASP A 426 -11.10 22.26 -9.10
C ASP A 426 -11.69 23.20 -8.04
N LEU A 427 -12.88 23.75 -8.28
CA LEU A 427 -13.59 24.60 -7.33
C LEU A 427 -13.97 23.82 -6.07
N VAL A 428 -14.52 22.61 -6.25
CA VAL A 428 -14.95 21.74 -5.15
C VAL A 428 -13.80 21.49 -4.17
N VAL A 429 -12.60 21.16 -4.67
CA VAL A 429 -11.45 20.86 -3.80
C VAL A 429 -10.83 22.09 -3.17
N ARG A 430 -10.75 23.21 -3.90
CA ARG A 430 -10.20 24.47 -3.39
C ARG A 430 -11.07 25.05 -2.28
N VAL A 431 -12.39 25.09 -2.49
CA VAL A 431 -13.34 25.55 -1.46
C VAL A 431 -13.38 24.58 -0.29
N PHE A 432 -13.39 23.26 -0.51
CA PHE A 432 -13.33 22.29 0.58
C PHE A 432 -12.05 22.45 1.41
N HIS A 433 -10.89 22.63 0.77
CA HIS A 433 -9.63 22.89 1.46
C HIS A 433 -9.72 24.15 2.33
N ALA A 434 -10.24 25.26 1.79
CA ALA A 434 -10.42 26.49 2.55
C ALA A 434 -11.35 26.30 3.76
N LYS A 435 -12.48 25.60 3.58
CA LYS A 435 -13.41 25.26 4.68
C LYS A 435 -12.78 24.31 5.71
N LEU A 436 -11.92 23.40 5.28
CA LEU A 436 -11.17 22.50 6.17
C LEU A 436 -10.15 23.28 7.01
N GLN A 437 -9.46 24.27 6.44
CA GLN A 437 -8.57 25.15 7.22
C GLN A 437 -9.35 26.02 8.20
N GLU A 438 -10.50 26.54 7.80
CA GLU A 438 -11.41 27.27 8.69
C GLU A 438 -11.92 26.37 9.83
N LEU A 439 -12.30 25.12 9.56
CA LEU A 439 -12.68 24.15 10.59
C LEU A 439 -11.54 23.93 11.59
N LYS A 440 -10.32 23.72 11.10
CA LYS A 440 -9.13 23.59 11.96
C LYS A 440 -8.92 24.83 12.82
N HIS A 441 -9.08 26.02 12.24
CA HIS A 441 -8.97 27.28 12.97
C HIS A 441 -10.02 27.38 14.08
N ARG A 442 -11.29 27.06 13.79
CA ARG A 442 -12.35 27.04 14.81
C ARG A 442 -12.06 26.04 15.93
N LEU A 443 -11.65 24.82 15.59
CA LEU A 443 -11.36 23.76 16.57
C LEU A 443 -10.16 24.08 17.47
N THR A 444 -9.13 24.75 16.93
CA THR A 444 -7.83 24.89 17.64
C THR A 444 -7.50 26.29 18.14
N LYS A 445 -8.15 27.33 17.60
CA LYS A 445 -7.92 28.73 17.99
C LYS A 445 -9.13 29.36 18.68
N HIS A 446 -10.33 28.90 18.35
CA HIS A 446 -11.57 29.37 18.95
C HIS A 446 -12.15 28.40 19.99
N ASP A 447 -11.48 27.26 20.22
CA ASP A 447 -11.84 26.25 21.23
C ASP A 447 -13.33 25.86 21.22
N ILE A 448 -13.95 25.78 20.04
CA ILE A 448 -15.41 25.62 19.90
C ILE A 448 -15.97 24.33 20.52
N LEU A 449 -15.14 23.30 20.66
CA LEU A 449 -15.46 22.03 21.33
C LEU A 449 -14.69 21.87 22.65
N GLY A 450 -14.00 22.92 23.10
CA GLY A 450 -12.99 22.89 24.15
C GLY A 450 -11.55 22.93 23.60
N LYS A 451 -10.57 23.00 24.51
CA LYS A 451 -9.15 23.10 24.13
C LYS A 451 -8.59 21.77 23.64
N VAL A 452 -8.22 21.73 22.36
CA VAL A 452 -7.57 20.58 21.73
C VAL A 452 -6.09 20.53 22.14
N ARG A 453 -5.65 19.39 22.68
CA ARG A 453 -4.24 19.14 23.02
C ARG A 453 -3.46 18.56 21.83
N ALA A 454 -4.08 17.64 21.11
CA ALA A 454 -3.53 17.04 19.90
C ALA A 454 -4.65 16.62 18.95
N TYR A 455 -4.37 16.55 17.65
CA TYR A 455 -5.31 16.02 16.69
C TYR A 455 -4.61 15.26 15.57
N VAL A 456 -5.35 14.35 14.94
CA VAL A 456 -4.99 13.70 13.68
C VAL A 456 -6.18 13.84 12.75
N TYR A 457 -5.95 14.25 11.51
CA TYR A 457 -7.00 14.21 10.49
C TYR A 457 -6.53 13.57 9.19
N VAL A 458 -7.48 13.05 8.44
CA VAL A 458 -7.30 12.42 7.14
C VAL A 458 -8.40 12.90 6.20
N VAL A 459 -8.06 13.17 4.94
CA VAL A 459 -8.99 13.43 3.85
C VAL A 459 -9.09 12.19 2.96
N GLU A 460 -10.32 11.73 2.76
CA GLU A 460 -10.73 10.64 1.89
C GLU A 460 -11.57 11.18 0.74
N PHE A 461 -11.47 10.56 -0.44
CA PHE A 461 -12.35 10.84 -1.57
C PHE A 461 -13.32 9.67 -1.73
N GLN A 462 -14.57 9.87 -1.28
CA GLN A 462 -15.56 8.80 -1.25
C GLN A 462 -15.93 8.30 -2.66
N LYS A 463 -16.63 7.15 -2.74
CA LYS A 463 -17.06 6.52 -4.01
C LYS A 463 -17.92 7.41 -4.95
N ARG A 464 -18.33 8.60 -4.51
CA ARG A 464 -19.09 9.60 -5.29
C ARG A 464 -18.29 10.87 -5.63
N GLY A 465 -16.97 10.86 -5.40
CA GLY A 465 -16.04 11.93 -5.79
C GLY A 465 -15.90 13.10 -4.81
N LEU A 466 -16.82 13.31 -3.85
CA LEU A 466 -16.71 14.43 -2.92
C LEU A 466 -15.61 14.21 -1.85
N PRO A 467 -14.78 15.23 -1.56
CA PRO A 467 -13.84 15.19 -0.45
C PRO A 467 -14.56 15.05 0.90
N HIS A 468 -13.97 14.25 1.79
CA HIS A 468 -14.48 13.99 3.12
C HIS A 468 -13.31 13.93 4.12
N ALA A 469 -13.41 14.67 5.22
CA ALA A 469 -12.37 14.69 6.25
C ALA A 469 -12.83 13.93 7.49
N HIS A 470 -11.91 13.21 8.12
CA HIS A 470 -12.07 12.53 9.40
C HIS A 470 -11.06 13.11 10.39
N PHE A 471 -11.49 13.43 11.60
CA PHE A 471 -10.70 14.02 12.67
C PHE A 471 -10.80 13.15 13.94
N LEU A 472 -9.67 12.94 14.59
CA LEU A 472 -9.57 12.50 15.97
C LEU A 472 -8.98 13.64 16.79
N LEU A 473 -9.72 14.10 17.79
CA LEU A 473 -9.28 15.16 18.70
C LEU A 473 -8.98 14.55 20.07
N ILE A 474 -7.81 14.87 20.62
CA ILE A 474 -7.40 14.59 22.00
C ILE A 474 -7.48 15.91 22.75
N MET A 475 -8.37 15.99 23.74
CA MET A 475 -8.69 17.21 24.47
C MET A 475 -7.76 17.37 25.68
N GLN A 476 -7.53 18.62 26.10
CA GLN A 476 -6.85 18.89 27.37
C GLN A 476 -7.66 18.32 28.55
N ARG A 477 -6.99 17.93 29.64
CA ARG A 477 -7.60 17.22 30.78
C ARG A 477 -8.91 17.86 31.30
N LYS A 478 -8.98 19.20 31.37
CA LYS A 478 -10.16 19.96 31.82
C LYS A 478 -11.35 19.90 30.85
N TYR A 479 -11.11 19.58 29.58
CA TYR A 479 -12.11 19.61 28.50
C TYR A 479 -12.47 18.21 28.00
N LYS A 480 -12.04 17.15 28.68
CA LYS A 480 -12.44 15.78 28.35
C LYS A 480 -13.90 15.54 28.73
N LEU A 481 -14.64 14.88 27.85
CA LEU A 481 -16.07 14.59 28.04
C LEU A 481 -16.23 13.27 28.82
N THR A 482 -16.69 13.38 30.07
CA THR A 482 -16.66 12.28 31.06
C THR A 482 -18.03 11.83 31.54
N CYS A 483 -19.08 12.63 31.32
CA CYS A 483 -20.45 12.31 31.72
C CYS A 483 -21.47 12.66 30.62
N PRO A 484 -22.66 12.04 30.62
CA PRO A 484 -23.72 12.27 29.64
C PRO A 484 -24.13 13.72 29.42
N GLU A 485 -24.19 14.50 30.50
CA GLU A 485 -24.61 15.91 30.47
C GLU A 485 -23.64 16.75 29.64
N GLN A 486 -22.34 16.44 29.72
CA GLN A 486 -21.31 17.09 28.91
C GLN A 486 -21.41 16.72 27.42
N TYR A 487 -21.84 15.50 27.09
CA TYR A 487 -22.10 15.11 25.70
C TYR A 487 -23.24 15.94 25.12
N ASP A 488 -24.36 16.05 25.84
CA ASP A 488 -25.57 16.76 25.41
C ASP A 488 -25.36 18.27 25.20
N LEU A 489 -24.37 18.88 25.87
CA LEU A 489 -23.99 20.28 25.67
C LEU A 489 -23.32 20.53 24.30
N LEU A 490 -22.66 19.52 23.74
CA LEU A 490 -21.87 19.65 22.51
C LEU A 490 -22.47 18.90 21.33
N ILE A 491 -23.19 17.80 21.58
CA ILE A 491 -23.64 16.85 20.57
C ILE A 491 -25.15 16.65 20.73
N SER A 492 -25.87 16.80 19.62
CA SER A 492 -27.28 16.48 19.52
C SER A 492 -27.50 15.37 18.49
N ALA A 493 -28.45 14.49 18.78
CA ALA A 493 -28.94 13.48 17.84
C ALA A 493 -30.47 13.61 17.64
N GLU A 494 -31.01 14.82 17.83
CA GLU A 494 -32.45 15.13 17.73
C GLU A 494 -32.73 16.14 16.60
N ILE A 495 -33.93 16.07 16.02
CA ILE A 495 -34.45 17.09 15.12
C ILE A 495 -34.78 18.34 15.96
N PRO A 496 -34.21 19.52 15.64
CA PRO A 496 -34.45 20.74 16.41
C PRO A 496 -35.92 21.15 16.44
N HIS A 497 -36.35 21.74 17.56
CA HIS A 497 -37.67 22.33 17.71
C HIS A 497 -37.92 23.42 16.65
N ASN A 498 -39.20 23.66 16.32
CA ASN A 498 -39.63 24.71 15.38
C ASN A 498 -39.19 26.14 15.76
N LYS A 499 -38.70 26.36 16.98
CA LYS A 499 -38.10 27.64 17.41
C LYS A 499 -36.78 27.95 16.69
N TYR A 500 -36.12 26.92 16.14
CA TYR A 500 -34.86 27.04 15.40
C TYR A 500 -35.02 26.55 13.95
N PRO A 501 -35.83 27.24 13.13
CA PRO A 501 -36.23 26.75 11.80
C PRO A 501 -35.04 26.54 10.84
N GLU A 502 -34.03 27.41 10.90
CA GLU A 502 -32.83 27.30 10.07
C GLU A 502 -32.00 26.05 10.42
N LEU A 503 -31.75 25.81 11.71
CA LEU A 503 -31.01 24.62 12.15
C LEU A 503 -31.80 23.35 11.82
N ARG A 504 -33.12 23.37 12.03
CA ARG A 504 -34.02 22.26 11.68
C ARG A 504 -33.91 21.89 10.20
N LYS A 505 -33.98 22.88 9.32
CA LYS A 505 -33.81 22.70 7.87
C LYS A 505 -32.44 22.09 7.53
N MET A 506 -31.37 22.52 8.21
CA MET A 506 -30.03 21.96 8.00
C MET A 506 -29.90 20.52 8.50
N VAL A 507 -30.50 20.17 9.65
CA VAL A 507 -30.50 18.81 10.19
C VAL A 507 -31.24 17.86 9.24
N ILE A 508 -32.44 18.24 8.78
CA ILE A 508 -33.21 17.45 7.82
C ILE A 508 -32.43 17.23 6.53
N LYS A 509 -31.75 18.28 6.05
CA LYS A 509 -31.00 18.24 4.79
C LYS A 509 -29.72 17.43 4.87
N HIS A 510 -28.94 17.59 5.94
CA HIS A 510 -27.56 17.12 6.02
C HIS A 510 -27.32 16.02 7.03
N MET A 511 -28.13 15.93 8.09
CA MET A 511 -27.88 15.02 9.22
C MET A 511 -28.88 13.88 9.33
N MET A 512 -29.86 13.76 8.42
CA MET A 512 -30.71 12.56 8.38
C MET A 512 -29.99 11.43 7.66
N HIS A 513 -29.78 10.31 8.35
CA HIS A 513 -29.42 9.05 7.71
C HIS A 513 -30.54 8.70 6.72
N GLY A 514 -30.18 8.44 5.47
CA GLY A 514 -31.17 8.14 4.44
C GLY A 514 -31.97 6.88 4.79
N PRO A 515 -33.22 6.76 4.30
CA PRO A 515 -33.97 5.51 4.43
C PRO A 515 -33.12 4.37 3.89
N CYS A 516 -32.98 3.31 4.68
CA CYS A 516 -32.25 2.10 4.35
C CYS A 516 -32.88 0.91 5.07
N GLY A 517 -32.35 -0.30 4.87
CA GLY A 517 -32.95 -1.51 5.42
C GLY A 517 -34.22 -1.84 4.65
N SER A 518 -35.29 -2.10 5.40
CA SER A 518 -36.63 -2.33 4.84
C SER A 518 -37.18 -1.15 4.05
N LEU A 519 -36.80 0.09 4.39
CA LEU A 519 -37.27 1.29 3.68
C LEU A 519 -36.56 1.51 2.33
N ASN A 520 -35.34 0.99 2.17
CA ASN A 520 -34.60 1.03 0.91
C ASN A 520 -33.49 -0.05 0.90
N PRO A 521 -33.75 -1.22 0.30
CA PRO A 521 -32.79 -2.32 0.24
C PRO A 521 -31.54 -2.00 -0.58
N ASN A 522 -31.67 -1.12 -1.58
CA ASN A 522 -30.61 -0.75 -2.53
C ASN A 522 -29.59 0.24 -1.95
N CYS A 523 -29.73 0.63 -0.68
CA CYS A 523 -28.81 1.53 -0.04
C CYS A 523 -27.40 0.92 0.13
N PRO A 524 -26.31 1.71 -0.02
CA PRO A 524 -24.96 1.20 0.17
C PRO A 524 -24.68 0.63 1.57
N CYS A 525 -25.41 1.07 2.59
CA CYS A 525 -25.26 0.58 3.97
C CYS A 525 -25.95 -0.77 4.24
N THR A 526 -26.80 -1.26 3.34
CA THR A 526 -27.45 -2.59 3.40
C THR A 526 -26.89 -3.57 2.39
N LYS A 527 -26.03 -3.13 1.48
CA LYS A 527 -25.43 -4.03 0.48
C LYS A 527 -24.63 -5.14 1.16
N GLY A 528 -25.12 -6.38 1.05
CA GLY A 528 -24.52 -7.57 1.68
C GLY A 528 -24.91 -7.80 3.15
N HIS A 529 -25.90 -7.10 3.68
CA HIS A 529 -26.39 -7.24 5.06
C HIS A 529 -27.93 -7.19 5.12
N ALA A 530 -28.55 -7.99 5.99
CA ALA A 530 -30.00 -7.98 6.20
C ALA A 530 -30.51 -6.68 6.85
N SER A 531 -29.64 -5.96 7.57
CA SER A 531 -29.93 -4.70 8.25
C SER A 531 -28.85 -3.66 7.97
N CYS A 532 -29.11 -2.40 8.30
CA CYS A 532 -28.16 -1.32 8.11
C CYS A 532 -26.86 -1.59 8.90
N LYS A 533 -25.72 -1.53 8.22
CA LYS A 533 -24.39 -1.67 8.84
C LYS A 533 -24.13 -0.68 9.98
N ASN A 534 -24.77 0.49 9.94
CA ASN A 534 -24.65 1.53 10.96
C ASN A 534 -25.79 1.47 11.99
N HIS A 535 -26.56 0.38 12.01
CA HIS A 535 -27.64 0.11 12.96
C HIS A 535 -28.75 1.18 12.97
N TYR A 536 -29.05 1.79 11.81
CA TYR A 536 -30.22 2.65 11.65
C TYR A 536 -31.46 1.82 11.28
N PRO A 537 -32.65 2.16 11.82
CA PRO A 537 -32.90 3.19 12.83
C PRO A 537 -32.30 2.85 14.20
N GLN A 538 -31.74 3.85 14.89
CA GLN A 538 -31.23 3.71 16.25
C GLN A 538 -32.40 3.57 17.25
N PRO A 539 -32.21 2.99 18.45
CA PRO A 539 -33.25 2.98 19.47
C PRO A 539 -33.56 4.39 19.99
N PHE A 540 -34.79 4.62 20.42
CA PHE A 540 -35.13 5.81 21.20
C PHE A 540 -34.48 5.74 22.58
N SER A 541 -34.17 6.91 23.13
CA SER A 541 -33.59 7.06 24.48
C SER A 541 -33.91 8.45 25.01
N ASP A 542 -34.57 8.54 26.17
CA ASP A 542 -34.97 9.83 26.76
C ASP A 542 -33.78 10.63 27.33
N THR A 543 -32.69 9.95 27.66
CA THR A 543 -31.44 10.52 28.14
C THR A 543 -30.24 9.92 27.41
N THR A 544 -29.11 10.61 27.41
CA THR A 544 -27.85 10.03 26.92
C THR A 544 -27.31 9.03 27.94
N LEU A 545 -26.91 7.85 27.49
CA LEU A 545 -26.37 6.78 28.34
C LEU A 545 -24.94 6.43 27.91
N GLN A 546 -24.11 6.02 28.87
CA GLN A 546 -22.76 5.53 28.56
C GLN A 546 -22.85 4.09 28.03
N GLY A 547 -22.47 3.87 26.78
CA GLY A 547 -22.53 2.55 26.14
C GLY A 547 -21.32 1.66 26.45
N LYS A 548 -21.43 0.37 26.07
CA LYS A 548 -20.30 -0.57 26.05
C LYS A 548 -19.28 -0.10 24.99
N ASP A 549 -17.98 -0.20 25.26
CA ASP A 549 -16.87 0.24 24.37
C ASP A 549 -16.61 1.76 24.23
N SER A 550 -17.07 2.59 25.18
CA SER A 550 -16.78 4.05 25.23
C SER A 550 -17.47 4.93 24.16
N TYR A 551 -18.49 4.43 23.46
CA TYR A 551 -19.39 5.26 22.64
C TYR A 551 -20.72 5.46 23.40
N PRO A 552 -21.23 6.70 23.53
CA PRO A 552 -22.50 6.94 24.20
C PRO A 552 -23.69 6.55 23.31
N ILE A 553 -24.78 6.13 23.95
CA ILE A 553 -26.10 6.05 23.34
C ILE A 553 -26.71 7.44 23.52
N TYR A 554 -26.71 8.24 22.45
CA TYR A 554 -27.22 9.62 22.50
C TYR A 554 -28.73 9.66 22.75
N ARG A 555 -29.17 10.69 23.46
CA ARG A 555 -30.58 11.04 23.61
C ARG A 555 -31.24 11.21 22.24
N ARG A 556 -32.34 10.48 22.06
CA ARG A 556 -33.24 10.47 20.90
C ARG A 556 -34.65 10.30 21.44
N ARG A 557 -35.32 11.39 21.82
CA ARG A 557 -36.68 11.30 22.38
C ARG A 557 -37.69 10.91 21.32
N ASP A 558 -38.68 10.12 21.71
CA ASP A 558 -39.89 9.91 20.92
C ASP A 558 -40.86 11.06 21.21
N ASP A 559 -40.74 12.15 20.44
CA ASP A 559 -41.63 13.30 20.54
C ASP A 559 -42.78 13.26 19.52
N GLY A 560 -43.00 12.10 18.88
CA GLY A 560 -44.01 11.88 17.85
C GLY A 560 -43.76 12.62 16.53
N ARG A 561 -42.66 13.38 16.40
CA ARG A 561 -42.37 14.19 15.20
C ARG A 561 -41.73 13.35 14.11
N LYS A 562 -42.19 13.56 12.87
CA LYS A 562 -41.66 12.93 11.67
C LYS A 562 -41.48 13.96 10.57
N GLU A 563 -40.42 13.78 9.80
CA GLU A 563 -40.10 14.62 8.65
C GLU A 563 -39.94 13.78 7.40
N LYS A 564 -40.47 14.29 6.29
CA LYS A 564 -40.37 13.64 4.99
C LYS A 564 -38.97 13.81 4.40
N VAL A 565 -38.18 12.74 4.39
CA VAL A 565 -36.83 12.68 3.84
C VAL A 565 -36.77 11.64 2.72
N ARG A 566 -36.46 12.08 1.49
CA ARG A 566 -36.39 11.20 0.30
C ARG A 566 -37.65 10.33 0.12
N GLY A 567 -38.82 10.91 0.39
CA GLY A 567 -40.12 10.24 0.25
C GLY A 567 -40.55 9.38 1.44
N CYS A 568 -39.71 9.19 2.45
CA CYS A 568 -40.02 8.41 3.66
C CYS A 568 -40.18 9.33 4.89
N GLU A 569 -41.09 8.99 5.80
CA GLU A 569 -41.26 9.66 7.09
C GLU A 569 -40.22 9.17 8.09
N LEU A 570 -39.28 10.04 8.50
CA LEU A 570 -38.20 9.72 9.42
C LEU A 570 -38.28 10.57 10.70
N ASP A 571 -37.95 9.96 11.84
CA ASP A 571 -37.94 10.59 13.16
C ASP A 571 -36.51 10.69 13.75
N ASN A 572 -36.40 11.04 15.04
CA ASN A 572 -35.13 11.19 15.76
C ASN A 572 -34.22 9.95 15.72
N ARG A 573 -34.74 8.74 15.42
CA ARG A 573 -33.91 7.52 15.30
C ARG A 573 -32.97 7.54 14.09
N TRP A 574 -33.22 8.43 13.14
CA TRP A 574 -32.48 8.54 11.88
C TRP A 574 -31.46 9.68 11.88
N VAL A 575 -31.40 10.49 12.93
CA VAL A 575 -30.50 11.64 12.99
C VAL A 575 -29.07 11.18 13.27
N VAL A 576 -28.12 11.58 12.43
CA VAL A 576 -26.69 11.40 12.66
C VAL A 576 -26.22 12.43 13.69
N PRO A 577 -25.45 12.04 14.74
CA PRO A 577 -24.99 12.98 15.77
C PRO A 577 -24.24 14.19 15.21
N TYR A 578 -24.57 15.40 15.69
CA TYR A 578 -24.00 16.63 15.16
C TYR A 578 -23.81 17.68 16.25
N ASN A 579 -22.90 18.62 16.01
CA ASN A 579 -22.81 19.84 16.81
C ASN A 579 -23.62 20.97 16.14
N PRO A 580 -24.63 21.57 16.81
CA PRO A 580 -25.50 22.59 16.21
C PRO A 580 -24.77 23.81 15.63
N TYR A 581 -23.72 24.29 16.31
CA TYR A 581 -22.94 25.44 15.88
C TYR A 581 -22.15 25.14 14.60
N LEU A 582 -21.43 24.02 14.58
CA LEU A 582 -20.65 23.56 13.43
C LEU A 582 -21.53 23.31 12.21
N LEU A 583 -22.67 22.64 12.38
CA LEU A 583 -23.62 22.39 11.31
C LEU A 583 -24.11 23.71 10.69
N ARG A 584 -24.47 24.68 11.53
CA ARG A 584 -24.93 26.00 11.08
C ARG A 584 -23.83 26.79 10.37
N LEU A 585 -22.61 26.75 10.89
CA LEU A 585 -21.47 27.49 10.34
C LEU A 585 -21.02 26.95 8.99
N PHE A 586 -20.93 25.62 8.85
CA PHE A 586 -20.41 24.98 7.65
C PHE A 586 -21.49 24.58 6.65
N ASN A 587 -22.77 24.47 7.06
CA ASN A 587 -23.89 24.11 6.19
C ASN A 587 -23.55 22.87 5.31
N CYS A 588 -23.07 21.81 5.93
CA CYS A 588 -22.73 20.54 5.27
C CYS A 588 -22.98 19.37 6.22
N HIS A 589 -22.86 18.13 5.72
CA HIS A 589 -22.87 16.96 6.57
C HIS A 589 -21.62 16.95 7.46
N ILE A 590 -21.81 17.16 8.76
CA ILE A 590 -20.76 17.17 9.77
C ILE A 590 -21.16 16.31 10.97
N ASN A 591 -20.57 15.12 11.06
CA ASN A 591 -20.82 14.19 12.16
C ASN A 591 -19.88 14.51 13.32
N VAL A 592 -20.40 14.55 14.55
CA VAL A 592 -19.58 14.75 15.75
C VAL A 592 -20.00 13.73 16.78
N GLU A 593 -19.06 12.87 17.16
CA GLU A 593 -19.28 11.80 18.13
C GLU A 593 -18.23 11.88 19.25
N ALA A 594 -18.66 11.67 20.49
CA ALA A 594 -17.76 11.35 21.59
C ALA A 594 -17.08 10.00 21.31
N CYS A 595 -15.78 9.99 21.49
CA CYS A 595 -14.93 8.83 21.27
C CYS A 595 -14.16 8.53 22.56
N GLY A 596 -13.95 7.26 22.88
CA GLY A 596 -13.11 6.90 24.03
C GLY A 596 -12.29 5.65 23.80
N SER A 597 -12.05 5.29 22.54
CA SER A 597 -11.38 4.04 22.18
C SER A 597 -10.18 4.26 21.25
N ILE A 598 -9.07 3.61 21.55
CA ILE A 598 -7.89 3.55 20.67
C ILE A 598 -8.23 2.84 19.35
N LYS A 599 -9.29 2.02 19.31
CA LYS A 599 -9.81 1.42 18.08
C LYS A 599 -10.18 2.48 17.03
N ALA A 600 -10.53 3.70 17.45
CA ALA A 600 -10.83 4.81 16.53
C ALA A 600 -9.60 5.26 15.72
N VAL A 601 -8.38 5.11 16.25
CA VAL A 601 -7.15 5.35 15.47
C VAL A 601 -7.02 4.32 14.36
N LYS A 602 -7.20 3.03 14.68
CA LYS A 602 -7.24 1.97 13.66
C LYS A 602 -8.33 2.23 12.63
N TYR A 603 -9.49 2.76 13.04
CA TYR A 603 -10.59 3.13 12.16
C TYR A 603 -10.28 4.34 11.27
N LEU A 604 -9.66 5.41 11.79
CA LEU A 604 -9.23 6.57 11.00
C LEU A 604 -8.26 6.15 9.90
N PHE A 605 -7.25 5.38 10.27
CA PHE A 605 -6.28 4.87 9.32
C PHE A 605 -6.86 3.75 8.46
N LYS A 606 -7.94 3.06 8.87
CA LYS A 606 -8.69 2.18 7.97
C LYS A 606 -9.15 2.94 6.73
N TYR A 607 -9.44 4.23 6.76
CA TYR A 607 -9.80 4.97 5.53
C TYR A 607 -8.59 5.34 4.66
N ILE A 608 -7.38 5.38 5.24
CA ILE A 608 -6.11 5.37 4.48
C ILE A 608 -5.82 3.95 3.93
N TYR A 609 -6.08 2.90 4.72
CA TYR A 609 -5.75 1.48 4.46
C TYR A 609 -6.79 0.72 3.64
N LYS A 610 -8.05 1.15 3.64
CA LYS A 610 -9.15 0.56 2.85
C LYS A 610 -8.79 0.59 1.38
N GLY A 611 -7.86 1.47 1.02
CA GLY A 611 -7.31 1.58 -0.30
C GLY A 611 -8.40 2.01 -1.27
N HIS A 612 -7.93 2.42 -2.43
CA HIS A 612 -8.77 2.39 -3.62
C HIS A 612 -9.18 0.95 -3.87
N ASP A 613 -10.35 0.70 -4.47
CA ASP A 613 -10.73 -0.67 -4.82
C ASP A 613 -9.59 -1.27 -5.70
N ARG A 614 -8.79 -2.19 -5.15
CA ARG A 614 -7.61 -2.77 -5.84
C ARG A 614 -8.05 -4.01 -6.61
N ALA A 615 -7.71 -4.10 -7.89
CA ALA A 615 -7.66 -5.40 -8.56
C ALA A 615 -6.23 -5.92 -8.48
N SER A 616 -6.05 -7.15 -7.99
CA SER A 616 -4.76 -7.83 -8.08
C SER A 616 -4.63 -8.35 -9.51
N VAL A 617 -3.81 -7.69 -10.33
CA VAL A 617 -3.41 -8.22 -11.64
C VAL A 617 -1.93 -8.50 -11.56
N VAL A 618 -1.56 -9.78 -11.67
CA VAL A 618 -0.15 -10.20 -11.71
C VAL A 618 0.24 -10.28 -13.18
N MET A 619 0.96 -9.27 -13.68
CA MET A 619 1.64 -9.36 -14.98
C MET A 619 3.03 -9.95 -14.74
N ARG A 620 3.18 -11.27 -14.87
CA ARG A 620 4.49 -11.92 -14.94
C ARG A 620 4.92 -11.97 -16.40
N ASP A 621 6.10 -11.44 -16.70
CA ASP A 621 6.81 -11.80 -17.93
C ASP A 621 7.18 -13.28 -17.83
N ALA A 622 6.73 -14.10 -18.78
CA ALA A 622 6.93 -15.54 -18.78
C ALA A 622 8.40 -15.96 -19.00
N SER A 623 9.32 -15.01 -19.19
CA SER A 623 10.70 -15.25 -19.66
C SER A 623 11.80 -15.01 -18.62
N LYS A 624 11.49 -14.64 -17.37
CA LYS A 624 12.51 -14.46 -16.32
C LYS A 624 12.13 -15.21 -15.05
N ALA A 625 12.87 -16.29 -14.81
CA ALA A 625 12.67 -17.22 -13.69
C ALA A 625 13.29 -16.76 -12.36
N ASP A 626 13.84 -15.54 -12.29
CA ASP A 626 14.42 -15.01 -11.06
C ASP A 626 14.34 -13.48 -11.13
N ASP A 627 13.41 -12.86 -10.40
CA ASP A 627 13.32 -11.39 -10.31
C ASP A 627 13.13 -11.00 -8.84
N ASP A 628 14.03 -10.15 -8.35
CA ASP A 628 13.96 -9.41 -7.10
C ASP A 628 12.58 -8.76 -6.90
N VAL A 629 12.15 -8.59 -5.64
CA VAL A 629 10.88 -7.91 -5.30
C VAL A 629 10.89 -6.44 -5.75
N ASP A 630 10.29 -6.15 -6.91
CA ASP A 630 10.09 -4.79 -7.42
C ASP A 630 8.86 -4.13 -6.76
N GLU A 631 9.07 -3.41 -5.64
CA GLU A 631 8.00 -2.64 -4.96
C GLU A 631 7.38 -1.55 -5.87
N ILE A 632 8.07 -1.10 -6.93
CA ILE A 632 7.54 -0.13 -7.91
C ILE A 632 6.53 -0.81 -8.84
N LYS A 633 6.80 -2.04 -9.31
CA LYS A 633 5.81 -2.86 -10.04
C LYS A 633 4.59 -3.17 -9.15
N GLN A 634 4.81 -3.56 -7.88
CA GLN A 634 3.70 -3.82 -6.93
C GLN A 634 2.89 -2.57 -6.58
N TYR A 635 3.51 -1.38 -6.54
CA TYR A 635 2.79 -0.12 -6.34
C TYR A 635 2.02 0.33 -7.60
N ARG A 636 2.52 -0.02 -8.80
CA ARG A 636 1.89 0.35 -10.09
C ARG A 636 0.57 -0.39 -10.34
N ASP A 637 0.29 -1.49 -9.65
CA ASP A 637 -0.95 -2.25 -9.86
C ASP A 637 -2.19 -1.62 -9.20
N ALA A 638 -3.11 -1.20 -10.09
CA ALA A 638 -4.55 -0.91 -9.94
C ALA A 638 -5.02 -0.07 -8.73
N ARG A 639 -4.75 1.24 -8.78
CA ARG A 639 -5.42 2.26 -7.96
C ARG A 639 -6.46 3.02 -8.80
N TRP A 640 -7.69 3.16 -8.31
CA TRP A 640 -8.64 4.14 -8.85
C TRP A 640 -8.24 5.56 -8.45
N VAL A 641 -8.29 6.52 -9.37
CA VAL A 641 -8.14 7.95 -9.05
C VAL A 641 -9.36 8.71 -9.53
N THR A 642 -9.89 9.58 -8.67
CA THR A 642 -11.01 10.48 -9.00
C THR A 642 -10.52 11.89 -9.33
N PRO A 643 -11.28 12.72 -10.09
CA PRO A 643 -10.83 14.06 -10.45
C PRO A 643 -10.59 14.99 -9.24
N PRO A 644 -11.44 14.99 -8.19
CA PRO A 644 -11.16 15.76 -6.99
C PRO A 644 -9.89 15.30 -6.27
N GLU A 645 -9.63 13.99 -6.23
CA GLU A 645 -8.36 13.49 -5.69
C GLU A 645 -7.16 13.94 -6.53
N ALA A 646 -7.23 13.78 -7.85
CA ALA A 646 -6.18 14.22 -8.77
C ALA A 646 -5.83 15.71 -8.56
N LEU A 647 -6.85 16.57 -8.52
CA LEU A 647 -6.66 18.01 -8.33
C LEU A 647 -6.15 18.35 -6.93
N TRP A 648 -6.61 17.67 -5.88
CA TRP A 648 -6.06 17.82 -4.53
C TRP A 648 -4.55 17.57 -4.50
N ARG A 649 -4.11 16.53 -5.22
CA ARG A 649 -2.70 16.14 -5.33
C ARG A 649 -1.89 17.10 -6.19
N ILE A 650 -2.45 17.56 -7.31
CA ILE A 650 -1.81 18.55 -8.20
C ILE A 650 -1.59 19.86 -7.45
N TYR A 651 -2.60 20.35 -6.73
CA TYR A 651 -2.50 21.54 -5.89
C TYR A 651 -1.56 21.35 -4.69
N GLY A 652 -1.27 20.11 -4.30
CA GLY A 652 -0.33 19.80 -3.22
C GLY A 652 -0.95 19.98 -1.83
N PHE A 653 -2.26 19.83 -1.71
CA PHE A 653 -2.95 19.86 -0.43
C PHE A 653 -2.63 18.60 0.40
N GLU A 654 -2.50 18.76 1.72
CA GLU A 654 -2.15 17.65 2.62
C GLU A 654 -3.34 16.68 2.79
N LEU A 655 -3.13 15.40 2.50
CA LEU A 655 -4.14 14.35 2.73
C LEU A 655 -4.33 13.99 4.20
N SER A 656 -3.34 14.25 5.04
CA SER A 656 -3.45 14.02 6.48
C SER A 656 -2.47 14.92 7.19
N GLN A 657 -2.80 15.27 8.43
CA GLN A 657 -1.90 16.01 9.31
C GLN A 657 -2.02 15.48 10.74
N ASN A 658 -0.92 15.57 11.47
CA ASN A 658 -0.88 15.41 12.91
C ASN A 658 -0.45 16.72 13.57
N SER A 659 -1.03 17.02 14.73
CA SER A 659 -0.60 18.15 15.55
C SER A 659 -0.58 17.71 17.02
N PRO A 660 0.54 17.93 17.74
CA PRO A 660 1.83 18.40 17.23
C PRO A 660 2.44 17.46 16.17
N PRO A 661 3.35 17.94 15.30
CA PRO A 661 4.03 17.08 14.34
C PRO A 661 4.82 15.97 15.05
N VAL A 662 5.00 14.83 14.39
CA VAL A 662 5.79 13.70 14.93
C VAL A 662 7.11 13.58 14.16
N MET A 663 8.22 13.50 14.89
CA MET A 663 9.56 13.24 14.33
C MET A 663 9.96 11.80 14.60
N GLN A 664 10.27 11.05 13.54
CA GLN A 664 10.86 9.72 13.70
C GLN A 664 12.34 9.86 14.11
N LEU A 665 12.68 9.30 15.26
CA LEU A 665 14.03 9.32 15.83
C LEU A 665 14.76 8.02 15.51
N GLN A 666 16.01 8.14 15.06
CA GLN A 666 16.85 7.01 14.69
C GLN A 666 17.18 6.14 15.92
N LEU A 667 17.24 4.83 15.69
CA LEU A 667 17.63 3.82 16.68
C LEU A 667 18.60 2.84 16.01
N HIS A 668 19.82 2.79 16.51
CA HIS A 668 20.87 1.90 16.04
C HIS A 668 21.88 1.66 17.17
N LEU A 669 22.59 0.53 17.09
CA LEU A 669 23.75 0.24 17.93
C LEU A 669 24.95 1.13 17.53
N PRO A 670 26.04 1.18 18.32
CA PRO A 670 27.25 1.92 17.96
C PRO A 670 27.67 1.63 16.51
N ASN A 671 27.92 2.68 15.73
CA ASN A 671 28.33 2.64 14.30
C ASN A 671 27.37 1.92 13.33
N MET A 672 26.20 1.47 13.78
CA MET A 672 25.21 0.77 12.94
C MET A 672 24.15 1.71 12.33
N HIS A 673 24.46 2.99 12.14
CA HIS A 673 23.55 3.90 11.43
C HIS A 673 23.70 3.78 9.92
N MET A 674 22.58 3.94 9.22
CA MET A 674 22.57 3.91 7.75
C MET A 674 23.19 5.18 7.17
N VAL A 675 24.12 5.00 6.23
CA VAL A 675 24.70 6.08 5.43
C VAL A 675 24.32 5.85 3.96
N ALA A 676 23.69 6.85 3.36
CA ALA A 676 23.36 6.84 1.93
C ALA A 676 24.51 7.47 1.14
N PHE A 677 24.93 6.80 0.07
CA PHE A 677 26.02 7.22 -0.80
C PHE A 677 25.71 6.89 -2.26
N HIS A 678 26.43 7.56 -3.16
CA HIS A 678 26.31 7.30 -4.58
C HIS A 678 27.23 6.14 -4.99
N GLU A 679 26.82 5.25 -5.88
CA GLU A 679 27.61 4.04 -6.26
C GLU A 679 29.03 4.36 -6.77
N ARG A 680 29.19 5.53 -7.42
CA ARG A 680 30.47 6.03 -7.96
C ARG A 680 31.36 6.74 -6.93
N GLN A 681 30.89 6.90 -5.69
CA GLN A 681 31.72 7.51 -4.63
C GLN A 681 32.69 6.47 -4.08
N MET A 682 33.95 6.87 -3.86
CA MET A 682 34.91 6.04 -3.13
C MET A 682 34.46 5.90 -1.68
N VAL A 683 34.48 4.67 -1.15
CA VAL A 683 34.03 4.36 0.22
C VAL A 683 34.75 5.24 1.24
N GLU A 684 36.05 5.45 1.07
CA GLU A 684 36.86 6.36 1.89
C GLU A 684 36.30 7.79 1.96
N ARG A 685 35.88 8.35 0.81
CA ARG A 685 35.30 9.71 0.77
C ARG A 685 33.92 9.76 1.41
N VAL A 686 33.18 8.64 1.45
CA VAL A 686 31.88 8.54 2.11
C VAL A 686 32.06 8.50 3.63
N VAL A 687 32.99 7.69 4.12
CA VAL A 687 33.31 7.53 5.55
C VAL A 687 33.93 8.81 6.12
N ASN A 688 34.90 9.40 5.41
CA ASN A 688 35.59 10.62 5.83
C ASN A 688 34.80 11.92 5.58
N ARG A 689 33.57 11.83 5.06
CA ARG A 689 32.73 13.00 4.85
C ARG A 689 32.36 13.62 6.22
N PRO A 690 32.56 14.95 6.40
CA PRO A 690 32.18 15.62 7.64
C PRO A 690 30.72 15.33 8.05
N GLY A 691 30.54 14.72 9.23
CA GLY A 691 29.25 14.33 9.77
C GLY A 691 28.67 13.01 9.23
N ALA A 692 29.43 12.17 8.53
CA ALA A 692 29.00 10.82 8.14
C ALA A 692 28.78 9.90 9.35
N ASP A 693 29.61 10.05 10.37
CA ASP A 693 29.56 9.44 11.71
C ASP A 693 28.39 9.96 12.57
N ARG A 694 27.83 11.12 12.23
CA ARG A 694 26.75 11.77 13.00
C ARG A 694 25.37 11.28 12.60
N SER A 695 24.58 10.97 13.62
CA SER A 695 23.18 10.57 13.58
C SER A 695 22.36 11.41 14.57
N MET A 696 21.03 11.31 14.54
CA MET A 696 20.18 11.97 15.54
C MET A 696 20.49 11.51 16.96
N LEU A 697 20.88 10.24 17.13
CA LEU A 697 21.18 9.65 18.43
C LEU A 697 22.56 10.08 18.94
N THR A 698 23.60 10.05 18.09
CA THR A 698 24.94 10.49 18.51
C THR A 698 25.00 11.99 18.78
N ALA A 699 24.27 12.80 18.01
CA ALA A 699 24.14 14.22 18.29
C ALA A 699 23.31 14.53 19.56
N TYR A 700 22.38 13.65 19.96
CA TYR A 700 21.66 13.79 21.24
C TYR A 700 22.61 13.60 22.42
N PHE A 701 23.48 12.59 22.35
CA PHE A 701 24.54 12.37 23.34
C PHE A 701 25.49 13.57 23.44
N GLU A 702 25.91 14.12 22.31
CA GLU A 702 26.75 15.31 22.27
C GLU A 702 26.04 16.54 22.85
N ALA A 703 24.75 16.73 22.56
CA ALA A 703 23.97 17.81 23.16
C ALA A 703 23.91 17.69 24.69
N ASN A 704 23.80 16.48 25.24
CA ASN A 704 23.86 16.25 26.70
C ASN A 704 25.24 16.57 27.30
N ARG A 705 26.33 16.40 26.54
CA ARG A 705 27.68 16.85 26.98
C ARG A 705 27.76 18.37 27.05
N LEU A 706 27.39 19.01 25.94
CA LEU A 706 27.63 20.44 25.71
C LEU A 706 26.62 21.36 26.41
N HIS A 707 25.41 20.88 26.69
CA HIS A 707 24.33 21.72 27.18
C HIS A 707 23.67 21.11 28.42
N GLU A 708 23.79 21.79 29.55
CA GLU A 708 23.17 21.36 30.82
C GLU A 708 21.65 21.20 30.69
N GLY A 709 20.99 22.15 29.99
CA GLY A 709 19.55 22.10 29.73
C GLY A 709 19.08 20.94 28.84
N ALA A 710 19.99 20.21 28.18
CA ALA A 710 19.64 19.00 27.42
C ALA A 710 19.52 17.77 28.32
N ARG A 711 20.30 17.71 29.42
CA ARG A 711 20.50 16.52 30.24
C ARG A 711 19.19 16.00 30.84
N GLY A 712 18.26 16.87 31.22
CA GLY A 712 16.96 16.49 31.79
C GLY A 712 15.92 15.96 30.78
N ILE A 713 16.24 15.82 29.50
CA ILE A 713 15.27 15.51 28.44
C ILE A 713 15.50 14.12 27.88
N LEU A 714 14.46 13.27 27.88
CA LEU A 714 14.50 11.96 27.25
C LEU A 714 14.71 12.07 25.73
N TYR A 715 15.41 11.11 25.12
CA TYR A 715 15.62 11.12 23.67
C TYR A 715 14.31 11.21 22.88
N ARG A 716 13.25 10.51 23.31
CA ARG A 716 11.92 10.57 22.69
C ARG A 716 11.23 11.94 22.80
N ASP A 717 11.56 12.73 23.81
CA ASP A 717 10.97 14.03 24.09
C ASP A 717 11.88 15.18 23.60
N PHE A 718 13.09 14.86 23.14
CA PHE A 718 14.07 15.81 22.64
C PHE A 718 13.55 16.75 21.54
N PRO A 719 12.77 16.29 20.55
CA PRO A 719 12.22 17.15 19.50
C PRO A 719 11.27 18.25 20.01
N GLU A 720 10.75 18.13 21.24
CA GLU A 720 9.92 19.16 21.86
C GLU A 720 10.71 20.43 22.16
N TRP A 721 11.98 20.28 22.52
CA TRP A 721 12.87 21.36 22.96
C TRP A 721 13.93 21.73 21.92
N TYR A 722 14.35 20.75 21.09
CA TYR A 722 15.37 20.90 20.07
C TYR A 722 14.82 20.61 18.68
N THR A 723 15.43 21.18 17.64
CA THR A 723 15.13 20.91 16.23
C THR A 723 16.37 20.37 15.52
N TRP A 724 16.17 19.36 14.67
CA TRP A 724 17.24 18.73 13.91
C TRP A 724 17.65 19.58 12.70
N GLN A 725 18.94 19.87 12.55
CA GLN A 725 19.50 20.63 11.44
C GLN A 725 20.37 19.73 10.55
N SER A 726 19.76 19.01 9.60
CA SER A 726 20.48 18.12 8.69
C SER A 726 21.40 18.84 7.71
N GLY A 727 21.00 20.03 7.23
CA GLY A 727 21.77 20.83 6.25
C GLY A 727 22.86 21.73 6.84
N LYS A 728 22.98 21.81 8.18
CA LYS A 728 23.97 22.64 8.89
C LYS A 728 24.79 21.78 9.87
N GLY A 729 25.40 20.70 9.36
CA GLY A 729 26.33 19.87 10.13
C GLY A 729 25.73 18.75 10.99
N LYS A 730 24.45 18.40 10.80
CA LYS A 730 23.74 17.34 11.54
C LYS A 730 23.78 17.54 13.07
N VAL A 731 23.22 18.65 13.53
CA VAL A 731 23.19 19.02 14.96
C VAL A 731 21.77 19.26 15.47
N TRP A 732 21.60 19.07 16.78
CA TRP A 732 20.40 19.52 17.48
C TRP A 732 20.55 20.97 17.93
N GLN A 733 19.60 21.81 17.54
CA GLN A 733 19.57 23.21 17.94
C GLN A 733 18.37 23.48 18.85
N ARG A 734 18.60 24.16 19.98
CA ARG A 734 17.51 24.55 20.89
C ARG A 734 16.50 25.43 20.16
N ARG A 735 15.22 25.13 20.31
CA ARG A 735 14.14 25.92 19.70
C ARG A 735 14.12 27.31 20.31
N LYS A 736 14.04 28.32 19.45
CA LYS A 736 13.94 29.74 19.84
C LYS A 736 12.50 30.24 19.94
N ARG A 737 11.54 29.52 19.36
CA ARG A 737 10.11 29.85 19.37
C ARG A 737 9.32 28.65 19.85
N ASP A 738 8.37 28.88 20.74
CA ASP A 738 7.39 27.87 21.13
C ASP A 738 6.35 27.70 20.01
N THR A 739 6.58 26.71 19.14
CA THR A 739 5.66 26.35 18.06
C THR A 739 4.71 25.21 18.47
N GLY A 740 4.52 24.97 19.77
CA GLY A 740 3.75 23.82 20.27
C GLY A 740 4.51 22.49 20.28
N GLY A 741 5.84 22.55 20.16
CA GLY A 741 6.73 21.39 20.20
C GLY A 741 6.61 20.41 19.03
N GLN A 742 7.36 19.31 19.12
CA GLN A 742 7.29 18.17 18.20
C GLN A 742 7.39 16.90 19.03
N VAL A 743 6.60 15.88 18.72
CA VAL A 743 6.63 14.60 19.44
C VAL A 743 7.67 13.69 18.81
N GLY A 744 8.64 13.21 19.56
CA GLY A 744 9.59 12.21 19.05
C GLY A 744 9.02 10.80 19.10
N ARG A 745 9.28 10.02 18.07
CA ARG A 745 8.96 8.59 17.98
C ARG A 745 10.22 7.81 17.61
N ILE A 746 10.81 7.12 18.59
CA ILE A 746 11.91 6.19 18.35
C ILE A 746 11.41 5.06 17.44
N VAL A 747 12.21 4.67 16.44
CA VAL A 747 11.91 3.53 15.56
C VAL A 747 11.59 2.28 16.42
N SER A 748 10.57 1.52 16.03
CA SER A 748 10.24 0.26 16.70
C SER A 748 11.40 -0.73 16.58
N ALA A 749 11.73 -1.40 17.67
CA ALA A 749 12.56 -2.59 17.68
C ALA A 749 11.74 -3.74 18.28
N HIS A 750 11.80 -4.91 17.67
CA HIS A 750 11.21 -6.14 18.19
C HIS A 750 12.12 -6.74 19.27
N PRO A 751 11.61 -7.39 20.34
CA PRO A 751 12.46 -8.02 21.36
C PRO A 751 13.51 -8.99 20.78
N ALA A 752 13.14 -9.78 19.77
CA ALA A 752 14.07 -10.61 18.97
C ALA A 752 15.24 -9.86 18.28
N GLU A 753 15.22 -8.52 18.19
CA GLU A 753 16.37 -7.70 17.73
C GLU A 753 17.44 -7.51 18.85
N GLY A 754 17.26 -8.13 20.02
CA GLY A 754 18.24 -8.22 21.10
C GLY A 754 18.67 -6.86 21.64
N GLU A 755 19.97 -6.59 21.66
CA GLU A 755 20.57 -5.36 22.20
C GLU A 755 19.95 -4.07 21.64
N ARG A 756 19.48 -4.07 20.39
CA ARG A 756 18.81 -2.90 19.80
C ARG A 756 17.46 -2.62 20.48
N TYR A 757 16.75 -3.65 20.91
CA TYR A 757 15.51 -3.52 21.66
C TYR A 757 15.77 -2.96 23.06
N TYR A 758 16.75 -3.51 23.79
CA TYR A 758 17.11 -3.02 25.12
C TYR A 758 17.63 -1.59 25.10
N LEU A 759 18.42 -1.22 24.08
CA LEU A 759 18.80 0.17 23.83
C LEU A 759 17.58 1.07 23.66
N ARG A 760 16.55 0.64 22.92
CA ARG A 760 15.29 1.38 22.79
C ARG A 760 14.58 1.52 24.14
N VAL A 761 14.57 0.49 24.99
CA VAL A 761 13.99 0.55 26.33
C VAL A 761 14.71 1.61 27.16
N LEU A 762 16.05 1.58 27.21
CA LEU A 762 16.85 2.56 27.92
C LEU A 762 16.61 3.99 27.41
N LEU A 763 16.62 4.21 26.09
CA LEU A 763 16.36 5.52 25.50
C LEU A 763 14.95 6.08 25.76
N ASN A 764 14.00 5.24 26.20
CA ASN A 764 12.67 5.66 26.62
C ASN A 764 12.60 6.09 28.10
N HIS A 765 13.60 5.77 28.92
CA HIS A 765 13.54 5.91 30.37
C HIS A 765 14.76 6.61 31.00
N VAL A 766 15.91 6.60 30.32
CA VAL A 766 17.17 7.18 30.82
C VAL A 766 17.41 8.56 30.20
N THR A 767 17.49 9.57 31.04
CA THR A 767 17.94 10.93 30.70
C THR A 767 19.46 11.08 30.88
N CYS A 768 20.02 12.24 30.55
CA CYS A 768 21.42 12.62 30.76
C CYS A 768 22.50 11.82 30.01
N ALA A 769 22.16 10.73 29.32
CA ALA A 769 23.14 9.89 28.65
C ALA A 769 23.99 10.70 27.65
N THR A 770 25.31 10.71 27.84
CA THR A 770 26.27 11.39 26.98
C THR A 770 27.02 10.46 26.03
N SER A 771 26.75 9.16 26.13
CA SER A 771 27.31 8.13 25.26
C SER A 771 26.49 6.83 25.34
N TYR A 772 26.80 5.86 24.47
CA TYR A 772 26.29 4.50 24.62
C TYR A 772 26.78 3.81 25.90
N VAL A 773 27.98 4.16 26.38
CA VAL A 773 28.56 3.61 27.61
C VAL A 773 27.78 4.10 28.83
N ASP A 774 27.41 5.38 28.85
CA ASP A 774 26.59 5.97 29.92
C ASP A 774 25.24 5.27 30.05
N LEU A 775 24.62 4.89 28.93
CA LEU A 775 23.35 4.14 28.96
C LEU A 775 23.50 2.76 29.61
N ARG A 776 24.69 2.16 29.53
CA ARG A 776 25.02 0.89 30.21
C ARG A 776 25.52 1.09 31.64
N THR A 777 25.74 2.34 32.07
CA THR A 777 26.25 2.65 33.40
C THR A 777 25.08 2.86 34.37
N VAL A 778 25.06 2.10 35.45
CA VAL A 778 24.04 2.17 36.51
C VAL A 778 24.75 2.20 37.85
N ASP A 779 24.46 3.20 38.68
CA ASP A 779 25.08 3.41 40.00
C ASP A 779 26.62 3.40 39.98
N GLY A 780 27.23 3.98 38.94
CA GLY A 780 28.68 4.04 38.77
C GLY A 780 29.33 2.76 38.21
N VAL A 781 28.54 1.70 37.97
CA VAL A 781 29.02 0.43 37.39
C VAL A 781 28.63 0.35 35.90
N THR A 782 29.63 0.20 35.03
CA THR A 782 29.41 -0.01 33.59
C THR A 782 29.10 -1.47 33.32
N LEU A 783 27.91 -1.76 32.81
CA LEU A 783 27.48 -3.12 32.50
C LEU A 783 27.87 -3.55 31.07
N PRO A 784 28.14 -4.84 30.84
CA PRO A 784 28.46 -5.40 29.53
C PRO A 784 27.40 -5.14 28.45
N THR A 785 26.12 -5.28 28.76
CA THR A 785 25.02 -5.22 27.78
C THR A 785 23.98 -4.14 28.12
N PHE A 786 23.22 -3.69 27.11
CA PHE A 786 22.06 -2.83 27.32
C PHE A 786 20.94 -3.58 28.04
N ARG A 787 20.84 -4.91 27.85
CA ARG A 787 19.91 -5.77 28.58
C ARG A 787 20.14 -5.69 30.09
N GLU A 788 21.35 -5.98 30.55
CA GLU A 788 21.70 -5.96 31.98
C GLU A 788 21.48 -4.56 32.59
N ALA A 789 21.75 -3.50 31.82
CA ALA A 789 21.48 -2.13 32.27
C ALA A 789 20.00 -1.81 32.40
N ALA A 790 19.14 -2.39 31.53
CA ALA A 790 17.70 -2.26 31.66
C ALA A 790 17.15 -3.07 32.84
N GLU A 791 17.68 -4.28 33.06
CA GLU A 791 17.35 -5.16 34.20
C GLU A 791 17.72 -4.51 35.53
N ARG A 792 18.96 -4.03 35.67
CA ARG A 792 19.43 -3.37 36.91
C ARG A 792 18.65 -2.10 37.24
N ARG A 793 18.06 -1.45 36.23
CA ARG A 793 17.17 -0.28 36.38
C ARG A 793 15.71 -0.65 36.65
N GLY A 794 15.36 -1.94 36.71
CA GLY A 794 14.00 -2.42 36.90
C GLY A 794 13.06 -2.06 35.74
N LEU A 795 13.59 -1.89 34.54
CA LEU A 795 12.81 -1.51 33.34
C LEU A 795 12.25 -2.71 32.57
N LEU A 796 12.60 -3.93 32.99
CA LEU A 796 12.01 -5.18 32.53
C LEU A 796 11.07 -5.70 33.63
N GLU A 797 9.95 -6.33 33.24
CA GLU A 797 9.02 -6.95 34.19
C GLU A 797 9.73 -8.10 34.92
N SER A 798 9.56 -8.17 36.25
CA SER A 798 10.10 -9.28 37.06
C SER A 798 9.36 -10.58 36.72
N ASP A 799 10.11 -11.69 36.61
CA ASP A 799 9.56 -13.02 36.27
C ASP A 799 8.59 -13.62 37.31
N ASN A 800 8.19 -12.90 38.36
CA ASN A 800 7.28 -13.39 39.40
C ASN A 800 6.02 -14.05 38.83
N THR A 801 5.44 -13.51 37.76
CA THR A 801 4.26 -14.13 37.12
C THR A 801 4.58 -15.41 36.34
N LEU A 802 5.81 -15.56 35.85
CA LEU A 802 6.29 -16.77 35.17
C LEU A 802 6.66 -17.86 36.17
N ASP A 803 7.28 -17.45 37.29
CA ASP A 803 7.58 -18.30 38.44
C ASP A 803 6.29 -18.84 39.06
N GLU A 804 5.33 -17.96 39.39
CA GLU A 804 3.99 -18.34 39.89
C GLU A 804 3.27 -19.30 38.92
N CYS A 805 3.37 -19.06 37.60
CA CYS A 805 2.80 -19.93 36.58
C CYS A 805 3.43 -21.34 36.59
N LEU A 806 4.75 -21.44 36.71
CA LEU A 806 5.46 -22.72 36.80
C LEU A 806 5.17 -23.42 38.13
N THR A 807 5.14 -22.69 39.24
CA THR A 807 4.79 -23.20 40.58
C THR A 807 3.36 -23.75 40.61
N GLU A 808 2.39 -23.02 40.06
CA GLU A 808 1.00 -23.47 39.98
C GLU A 808 0.88 -24.74 39.12
N ARG A 809 1.55 -24.76 37.96
CA ARG A 809 1.51 -25.89 37.02
C ARG A 809 2.21 -27.13 37.57
N ALA A 810 3.26 -26.97 38.37
CA ALA A 810 3.97 -28.07 39.01
C ALA A 810 3.06 -28.91 39.94
N LEU A 811 1.95 -28.35 40.44
CA LEU A 811 1.01 -29.08 41.30
C LEU A 811 0.18 -30.14 40.56
N PHE A 812 0.01 -30.04 39.23
CA PHE A 812 -0.93 -30.89 38.49
C PHE A 812 -0.46 -31.31 37.08
N GLN A 813 0.66 -30.79 36.57
CA GLN A 813 1.23 -31.17 35.28
C GLN A 813 2.34 -32.20 35.43
N MET A 814 2.43 -33.12 34.47
CA MET A 814 3.53 -34.09 34.42
C MET A 814 4.87 -33.39 34.11
N PRO A 815 6.03 -33.89 34.61
CA PRO A 815 7.34 -33.26 34.45
C PRO A 815 7.72 -32.93 33.00
N SER A 816 7.38 -33.79 32.03
CA SER A 816 7.63 -33.54 30.61
C SER A 816 6.82 -32.36 30.03
N ALA A 817 5.58 -32.18 30.49
CA ALA A 817 4.75 -31.04 30.13
C ALA A 817 5.28 -29.76 30.80
N LEU A 818 5.82 -29.87 32.01
CA LEU A 818 6.47 -28.77 32.72
C LEU A 818 7.78 -28.32 32.03
N ARG A 819 8.62 -29.26 31.57
CA ARG A 819 9.80 -28.98 30.73
C ARG A 819 9.44 -28.29 29.41
N ARG A 820 8.33 -28.69 28.79
CA ARG A 820 7.80 -28.03 27.58
C ARG A 820 7.30 -26.61 27.85
N LEU A 821 6.61 -26.40 28.97
CA LEU A 821 6.19 -25.07 29.40
C LEU A 821 7.41 -24.18 29.67
N PHE A 822 8.43 -24.69 30.37
CA PHE A 822 9.68 -24.00 30.61
C PHE A 822 10.37 -23.61 29.29
N ALA A 823 10.55 -24.55 28.35
CA ALA A 823 11.10 -24.24 27.02
C ALA A 823 10.25 -23.20 26.25
N THR A 824 8.92 -23.24 26.38
CA THR A 824 8.01 -22.26 25.77
C THR A 824 8.19 -20.88 26.38
N ILE A 825 8.35 -20.80 27.71
CA ILE A 825 8.63 -19.55 28.43
C ILE A 825 9.97 -18.96 27.95
N LEU A 826 11.01 -19.78 27.81
CA LEU A 826 12.30 -19.33 27.28
C LEU A 826 12.17 -18.72 25.87
N VAL A 827 11.37 -19.32 24.99
CA VAL A 827 11.24 -18.87 23.59
C VAL A 827 10.31 -17.67 23.42
N TYR A 828 9.20 -17.62 24.16
CA TYR A 828 8.10 -16.69 23.87
C TYR A 828 7.84 -15.65 24.98
N CYS A 829 8.33 -15.89 26.19
CA CYS A 829 8.15 -14.99 27.32
C CYS A 829 9.44 -14.23 27.67
N GLU A 830 10.60 -14.65 27.13
CA GLU A 830 11.91 -13.99 27.27
C GLU A 830 12.21 -13.59 28.74
N PRO A 831 12.26 -14.55 29.68
CA PRO A 831 12.44 -14.28 31.10
C PRO A 831 13.73 -13.50 31.39
N SER A 832 13.63 -12.62 32.40
CA SER A 832 14.73 -11.78 32.87
C SER A 832 15.87 -12.57 33.51
N ASP A 833 15.57 -13.58 34.35
CA ASP A 833 16.55 -14.42 35.06
C ASP A 833 16.25 -15.92 34.89
N VAL A 834 16.73 -16.47 33.76
CA VAL A 834 16.58 -17.89 33.42
C VAL A 834 17.26 -18.81 34.44
N ALA A 835 18.37 -18.39 35.04
CA ALA A 835 19.16 -19.24 35.93
C ALA A 835 18.43 -19.47 37.27
N VAL A 836 17.83 -18.42 37.83
CA VAL A 836 16.99 -18.53 39.03
C VAL A 836 15.73 -19.34 38.76
N LEU A 837 15.07 -19.11 37.61
CA LEU A 837 13.88 -19.86 37.21
C LEU A 837 14.20 -21.36 37.00
N TRP A 838 15.36 -21.67 36.41
CA TRP A 838 15.86 -23.04 36.26
C TRP A 838 16.05 -23.71 37.61
N GLN A 839 16.80 -23.08 38.53
CA GLN A 839 17.11 -23.64 39.85
C GLN A 839 15.85 -23.92 40.68
N ARG A 840 14.85 -23.03 40.63
CA ARG A 840 13.60 -23.18 41.37
C ARG A 840 12.74 -24.35 40.89
N HIS A 841 12.73 -24.63 39.59
CA HIS A 841 11.80 -25.58 38.98
C HIS A 841 12.46 -26.89 38.54
N LEU A 842 13.78 -27.04 38.65
CA LEU A 842 14.52 -28.25 38.26
C LEU A 842 14.00 -29.52 38.96
N ASP A 843 13.75 -29.46 40.26
CA ASP A 843 13.28 -30.63 41.02
C ASP A 843 11.92 -31.14 40.49
N ALA A 844 10.96 -30.23 40.29
CA ALA A 844 9.66 -30.56 39.70
C ALA A 844 9.76 -31.01 38.23
N MET A 845 10.68 -30.41 37.46
CA MET A 845 10.94 -30.80 36.08
C MET A 845 11.71 -32.12 35.95
N SER A 846 12.22 -32.72 37.03
CA SER A 846 13.07 -33.91 36.97
C SER A 846 12.46 -35.17 37.59
N GLU A 847 11.28 -35.07 38.20
CA GLU A 847 10.62 -36.14 38.98
C GLU A 847 10.52 -37.48 38.23
N ASP A 848 10.20 -37.46 36.93
CA ASP A 848 10.09 -38.66 36.10
C ASP A 848 11.42 -39.36 35.79
N TYR A 849 12.54 -38.63 35.87
CA TYR A 849 13.89 -39.15 35.67
C TYR A 849 14.56 -39.60 36.97
N GLN A 850 14.12 -39.11 38.12
CA GLN A 850 14.66 -39.50 39.43
C GLN A 850 14.48 -41.00 39.73
N HIS A 851 13.44 -41.64 39.18
CA HIS A 851 13.24 -43.09 39.32
C HIS A 851 14.17 -43.93 38.44
N ARG A 852 14.80 -43.34 37.42
CA ARG A 852 15.65 -44.04 36.44
C ARG A 852 17.14 -43.99 36.78
N SER A 853 17.57 -43.05 37.63
CA SER A 853 18.98 -42.87 38.00
C SER A 853 19.13 -42.25 39.39
N GLN A 854 20.02 -42.79 40.21
CA GLN A 854 20.33 -42.25 41.54
C GLN A 854 21.30 -41.05 41.50
N SER A 855 21.89 -40.74 40.33
CA SER A 855 22.82 -39.63 40.16
C SER A 855 22.09 -38.33 39.81
N LYS A 856 22.16 -37.34 40.70
CA LYS A 856 21.57 -36.00 40.50
C LYS A 856 22.10 -35.33 39.23
N THR A 857 23.39 -35.47 38.95
CA THR A 857 24.02 -34.91 37.74
C THR A 857 23.49 -35.58 36.47
N HIS A 858 23.30 -36.89 36.49
CA HIS A 858 22.74 -37.61 35.34
C HIS A 858 21.29 -37.17 35.08
N VAL A 859 20.47 -37.06 36.13
CA VAL A 859 19.07 -36.59 36.04
C VAL A 859 18.99 -35.16 35.52
N GLU A 860 19.83 -34.25 35.99
CA GLU A 860 19.91 -32.87 35.50
C GLU A 860 20.26 -32.81 34.00
N GLN A 861 21.22 -33.64 33.56
CA GLN A 861 21.61 -33.73 32.15
C GLN A 861 20.49 -34.28 31.25
N MET A 862 19.71 -35.26 31.73
CA MET A 862 18.52 -35.75 31.01
C MET A 862 17.47 -34.66 30.81
N VAL A 863 17.23 -33.82 31.83
CA VAL A 863 16.32 -32.67 31.75
C VAL A 863 16.84 -31.64 30.74
N LEU A 864 18.15 -31.31 30.78
CA LEU A 864 18.78 -30.36 29.86
C LEU A 864 18.72 -30.83 28.40
N ILE A 865 18.95 -32.13 28.15
CA ILE A 865 18.86 -32.74 26.81
C ILE A 865 17.42 -32.68 26.29
N ASP A 866 16.42 -32.97 27.12
CA ASP A 866 15.01 -32.90 26.72
C ASP A 866 14.60 -31.45 26.40
N ILE A 867 15.02 -30.47 27.21
CA ILE A 867 14.79 -29.05 26.95
C ILE A 867 15.52 -28.58 25.69
N ARG A 868 16.77 -29.01 25.44
CA ARG A 868 17.51 -28.72 24.20
C ARG A 868 16.71 -29.18 22.99
N ASN A 869 16.21 -30.40 23.03
CA ASN A 869 15.44 -31.00 21.94
C ASN A 869 14.12 -30.25 21.70
N MET A 870 13.49 -29.69 22.74
CA MET A 870 12.31 -28.85 22.61
C MET A 870 12.64 -27.47 22.03
N LEU A 871 13.72 -26.83 22.48
CA LEU A 871 14.20 -25.55 21.95
C LEU A 871 14.59 -25.65 20.47
N GLN A 872 15.29 -26.71 20.07
CA GLN A 872 15.62 -26.98 18.67
C GLN A 872 14.37 -27.11 17.80
N SER A 873 13.31 -27.76 18.29
CA SER A 873 12.03 -27.85 17.58
C SER A 873 11.34 -26.49 17.36
N MET A 874 11.68 -25.50 18.19
CA MET A 874 11.22 -24.11 18.11
C MET A 874 12.24 -23.19 17.40
N GLY A 875 13.30 -23.75 16.81
CA GLY A 875 14.33 -23.01 16.06
C GLY A 875 15.29 -22.21 16.94
N LYS A 876 15.49 -22.61 18.21
CA LYS A 876 16.41 -21.98 19.15
C LYS A 876 17.46 -22.99 19.63
N ASP A 877 18.69 -22.52 19.83
CA ASP A 877 19.77 -23.32 20.40
C ASP A 877 19.79 -23.12 21.92
N ILE A 878 19.92 -24.20 22.70
CA ILE A 878 19.99 -24.12 24.17
C ILE A 878 21.16 -23.25 24.65
N LYS A 879 22.25 -23.17 23.87
CA LYS A 879 23.41 -22.31 24.15
C LYS A 879 23.09 -20.81 24.11
N THR A 880 21.93 -20.42 23.57
CA THR A 880 21.47 -19.02 23.57
C THR A 880 20.84 -18.59 24.90
N PHE A 881 20.62 -19.53 25.82
CA PHE A 881 20.08 -19.28 27.15
C PHE A 881 21.16 -19.59 28.21
N PRO A 882 21.20 -18.85 29.33
CA PRO A 882 22.19 -19.06 30.39
C PRO A 882 21.80 -20.25 31.28
N LEU A 883 21.75 -21.45 30.70
CA LEU A 883 21.53 -22.73 31.36
C LEU A 883 22.85 -23.51 31.54
N PRO A 884 22.93 -24.48 32.47
CA PRO A 884 24.12 -25.32 32.60
C PRO A 884 24.50 -26.03 31.29
N PRO A 885 25.80 -26.23 31.01
CA PRO A 885 26.25 -26.89 29.80
C PRO A 885 25.85 -28.38 29.80
N ILE A 886 25.55 -28.89 28.61
CA ILE A 886 25.30 -30.32 28.41
C ILE A 886 26.65 -31.05 28.37
N ILE A 887 26.73 -32.16 29.10
CA ILE A 887 27.90 -33.04 29.16
C ILE A 887 27.66 -34.19 28.18
N ASP A 888 28.47 -34.26 27.13
CA ASP A 888 28.29 -35.15 25.99
C ASP A 888 28.20 -36.65 26.35
N THR A 889 28.78 -37.07 27.48
CA THR A 889 28.75 -38.47 27.94
C THR A 889 27.37 -38.99 28.35
N TYR A 890 26.38 -38.11 28.53
CA TYR A 890 25.02 -38.45 28.97
C TYR A 890 23.96 -38.36 27.86
N ASP A 891 24.40 -38.15 26.61
CA ASP A 891 23.52 -38.03 25.44
C ASP A 891 23.58 -39.29 24.58
N ASP A 892 22.70 -40.25 24.87
CA ASP A 892 22.59 -41.53 24.13
C ASP A 892 22.24 -41.34 22.63
N ALA A 893 21.87 -40.13 22.22
CA ALA A 893 21.42 -39.77 20.87
C ALA A 893 22.49 -39.05 20.02
N ILE A 894 23.77 -39.06 20.41
CA ILE A 894 24.85 -38.47 19.59
C ILE A 894 24.79 -39.04 18.16
N GLY A 895 24.50 -38.15 17.21
CA GLY A 895 24.55 -38.41 15.77
C GLY A 895 23.25 -38.83 15.10
N THR A 896 22.14 -39.01 15.83
CA THR A 896 20.83 -39.35 15.22
C THR A 896 19.81 -38.26 15.50
N ALA A 897 19.26 -37.65 14.45
CA ALA A 897 18.21 -36.64 14.61
C ALA A 897 17.02 -37.17 15.41
N ARG A 898 16.46 -36.35 16.31
CA ARG A 898 15.29 -36.66 17.13
C ARG A 898 14.13 -37.23 16.31
N GLU A 899 13.87 -36.65 15.13
CA GLU A 899 12.78 -37.10 14.25
C GLU A 899 13.00 -38.51 13.70
N VAL A 900 14.25 -38.96 13.58
CA VAL A 900 14.61 -40.34 13.17
C VAL A 900 14.39 -41.29 14.35
N TYR A 901 14.93 -40.96 15.52
CA TYR A 901 14.77 -41.77 16.73
C TYR A 901 13.29 -41.93 17.13
N GLU A 902 12.49 -40.86 17.05
CA GLU A 902 11.05 -40.91 17.31
C GLU A 902 10.31 -41.86 16.38
N GLU A 903 10.75 -42.03 15.12
CA GLU A 903 10.12 -42.98 14.19
C GLU A 903 10.63 -44.41 14.36
N GLU A 904 11.93 -44.59 14.64
CA GLU A 904 12.54 -45.91 14.87
C GLU A 904 12.05 -46.55 16.18
N SER A 905 11.71 -45.74 17.18
CA SER A 905 11.17 -46.19 18.47
C SER A 905 9.71 -46.65 18.44
N ILE A 906 9.03 -46.58 17.27
CA ILE A 906 7.64 -47.04 17.15
C ILE A 906 7.62 -48.55 17.01
N GLU A 907 7.30 -49.24 18.11
CA GLU A 907 7.15 -50.69 18.11
C GLU A 907 5.97 -51.15 17.23
N PRO A 908 6.16 -52.14 16.34
CA PRO A 908 5.07 -52.76 15.61
C PRO A 908 4.15 -53.49 16.60
N GLY A 909 2.85 -53.18 16.60
CA GLY A 909 1.89 -53.94 17.38
C GLY A 909 1.87 -55.40 16.92
N VAL A 910 2.08 -56.36 17.83
CA VAL A 910 2.18 -57.81 17.53
C VAL A 910 0.96 -58.34 16.77
N GLY A 911 -0.22 -57.75 16.98
CA GLY A 911 -1.45 -58.08 16.23
C GLY A 911 -1.54 -57.50 14.81
N ASP A 912 -0.80 -56.44 14.49
CA ASP A 912 -0.92 -55.71 13.21
C ASP A 912 -0.17 -56.40 12.05
N VAL A 913 0.87 -57.19 12.35
CA VAL A 913 1.64 -57.96 11.36
C VAL A 913 0.84 -59.16 10.84
N ALA A 914 -0.01 -59.76 11.69
CA ALA A 914 -0.91 -60.85 11.33
C ALA A 914 -2.12 -60.40 10.48
N LEU A 915 -2.38 -59.08 10.38
CA LEU A 915 -3.49 -58.54 9.60
C LEU A 915 -3.28 -58.67 8.08
N LYS A 916 -2.05 -58.93 7.62
CA LYS A 916 -1.76 -59.15 6.19
C LYS A 916 -2.64 -60.26 5.60
N ASP A 917 -2.85 -61.35 6.35
CA ASP A 917 -3.60 -62.52 5.89
C ASP A 917 -5.13 -62.30 5.89
N SER A 918 -5.57 -61.14 6.39
CA SER A 918 -6.98 -60.73 6.44
C SER A 918 -7.34 -59.63 5.42
N LEU A 919 -6.39 -59.20 4.59
CA LEU A 919 -6.66 -58.23 3.52
C LEU A 919 -7.59 -58.85 2.47
N ASN A 920 -8.56 -58.07 2.01
CA ASN A 920 -9.38 -58.50 0.88
C ASN A 920 -8.57 -58.48 -0.44
N LYS A 921 -9.11 -59.06 -1.52
CA LYS A 921 -8.40 -59.21 -2.79
C LYS A 921 -7.86 -57.89 -3.37
N GLU A 922 -8.61 -56.80 -3.26
CA GLU A 922 -8.20 -55.49 -3.79
C GLU A 922 -7.14 -54.81 -2.91
N GLN A 923 -7.30 -54.92 -1.58
CA GLN A 923 -6.32 -54.44 -0.63
C GLN A 923 -5.00 -55.22 -0.73
N GLY A 924 -5.07 -56.55 -0.91
CA GLY A 924 -3.91 -57.41 -1.14
C GLY A 924 -3.16 -57.02 -2.42
N ALA A 925 -3.87 -56.79 -3.52
CA ALA A 925 -3.25 -56.33 -4.76
C ALA A 925 -2.56 -54.95 -4.61
N ALA A 926 -3.18 -54.01 -3.88
CA ALA A 926 -2.57 -52.71 -3.59
C ALA A 926 -1.35 -52.85 -2.66
N TYR A 927 -1.46 -53.68 -1.64
CA TYR A 927 -0.39 -54.00 -0.69
C TYR A 927 0.85 -54.56 -1.40
N ASP A 928 0.68 -55.61 -2.21
CA ASP A 928 1.77 -56.27 -2.92
C ASP A 928 2.45 -55.30 -3.90
N LYS A 929 1.67 -54.47 -4.61
CA LYS A 929 2.20 -53.49 -5.57
C LYS A 929 2.98 -52.37 -4.89
N ILE A 930 2.50 -51.86 -3.76
CA ILE A 930 3.17 -50.80 -2.99
C ILE A 930 4.45 -51.34 -2.37
N LEU A 931 4.42 -52.54 -1.77
CA LEU A 931 5.63 -53.15 -1.19
C LEU A 931 6.68 -53.47 -2.24
N SER A 932 6.28 -54.00 -3.41
CA SER A 932 7.20 -54.25 -4.50
C SER A 932 7.95 -52.97 -4.92
N ALA A 933 7.26 -51.82 -4.97
CA ALA A 933 7.89 -50.53 -5.26
C ALA A 933 8.84 -50.05 -4.14
N VAL A 934 8.53 -50.36 -2.88
CA VAL A 934 9.43 -50.06 -1.73
C VAL A 934 10.66 -50.98 -1.73
N ASP A 935 10.49 -52.26 -2.05
CA ASP A 935 11.58 -53.25 -2.02
C ASP A 935 12.55 -53.11 -3.19
N THR A 936 12.08 -52.61 -4.34
CA THR A 936 12.91 -52.36 -5.53
C THR A 936 13.60 -51.00 -5.53
N ASP A 937 13.31 -50.12 -4.55
CA ASP A 937 13.81 -48.74 -4.42
C ASP A 937 13.69 -47.90 -5.70
N GLN A 938 12.76 -48.25 -6.59
CA GLN A 938 12.50 -47.51 -7.84
C GLN A 938 11.61 -46.27 -7.61
N GLY A 939 11.18 -46.04 -6.37
CA GLY A 939 10.17 -45.05 -6.04
C GLY A 939 8.79 -45.47 -6.53
N GLY A 940 7.77 -44.68 -6.21
CA GLY A 940 6.42 -44.97 -6.64
C GLY A 940 5.42 -43.97 -6.09
N LEU A 941 4.50 -43.52 -6.94
CA LEU A 941 3.48 -42.57 -6.56
C LEU A 941 2.10 -43.23 -6.70
N PHE A 942 1.45 -43.51 -5.57
CA PHE A 942 0.19 -44.23 -5.51
C PHE A 942 -0.92 -43.38 -4.90
N PHE A 943 -2.15 -43.59 -5.36
CA PHE A 943 -3.35 -43.05 -4.71
C PHE A 943 -4.34 -44.17 -4.45
N VAL A 944 -4.71 -44.37 -3.18
CA VAL A 944 -5.71 -45.35 -2.76
C VAL A 944 -7.05 -44.63 -2.60
N ASP A 945 -7.89 -44.72 -3.63
CA ASP A 945 -9.25 -44.16 -3.64
C ASP A 945 -10.27 -45.18 -3.11
N GLY A 946 -11.18 -44.73 -2.27
CA GLY A 946 -12.28 -45.55 -1.75
C GLY A 946 -13.21 -44.74 -0.85
N PRO A 947 -14.52 -45.05 -0.79
CA PRO A 947 -15.44 -44.43 0.14
C PRO A 947 -15.04 -44.54 1.61
N GLY A 948 -15.70 -43.78 2.49
CA GLY A 948 -15.62 -44.00 3.93
C GLY A 948 -16.02 -45.44 4.28
N GLY A 949 -15.26 -46.10 5.17
CA GLY A 949 -15.57 -47.46 5.65
C GLY A 949 -15.04 -48.62 4.80
N THR A 950 -14.33 -48.38 3.69
CA THR A 950 -13.79 -49.46 2.83
C THR A 950 -12.43 -50.02 3.26
N GLY A 951 -11.94 -49.66 4.46
CA GLY A 951 -10.69 -50.20 5.00
C GLY A 951 -9.40 -49.61 4.43
N LYS A 952 -9.41 -48.37 3.90
CA LYS A 952 -8.18 -47.68 3.47
C LYS A 952 -7.14 -47.56 4.58
N THR A 953 -7.55 -47.07 5.74
CA THR A 953 -6.69 -46.95 6.93
C THR A 953 -6.23 -48.32 7.44
N TYR A 954 -7.04 -49.37 7.24
CA TYR A 954 -6.64 -50.75 7.54
C TYR A 954 -5.43 -51.17 6.69
N LEU A 955 -5.50 -50.95 5.37
CA LEU A 955 -4.36 -51.19 4.46
C LEU A 955 -3.11 -50.39 4.86
N TYR A 956 -3.25 -49.10 5.22
CA TYR A 956 -2.10 -48.29 5.67
C TYR A 956 -1.46 -48.84 6.94
N ARG A 957 -2.26 -49.32 7.90
CA ARG A 957 -1.74 -49.94 9.12
C ARG A 957 -0.93 -51.20 8.84
N VAL A 958 -1.41 -52.07 7.93
CA VAL A 958 -0.65 -53.26 7.53
C VAL A 958 0.66 -52.89 6.85
N LEU A 959 0.66 -51.91 5.92
CA LEU A 959 1.89 -51.43 5.27
C LEU A 959 2.92 -50.87 6.28
N LEU A 960 2.46 -50.05 7.23
CA LEU A 960 3.31 -49.47 8.27
C LEU A 960 3.88 -50.56 9.20
N ALA A 961 3.05 -51.51 9.65
CA ALA A 961 3.47 -52.59 10.52
C ALA A 961 4.49 -53.51 9.85
N THR A 962 4.26 -53.91 8.60
CA THR A 962 5.19 -54.75 7.83
C THR A 962 6.55 -54.09 7.69
N LEU A 963 6.61 -52.83 7.22
CA LEU A 963 7.90 -52.16 6.99
C LEU A 963 8.64 -51.87 8.30
N ARG A 964 7.95 -51.47 9.36
CA ARG A 964 8.57 -51.25 10.67
C ARG A 964 9.10 -52.55 11.28
N SER A 965 8.41 -53.68 11.08
CA SER A 965 8.90 -55.00 11.52
C SER A 965 10.18 -55.44 10.82
N GLN A 966 10.44 -54.91 9.61
CA GLN A 966 11.67 -55.10 8.85
C GLN A 966 12.78 -54.10 9.21
N GLY A 967 12.58 -53.24 10.22
CA GLY A 967 13.53 -52.19 10.59
C GLY A 967 13.59 -51.01 9.61
N LYS A 968 12.62 -50.89 8.68
CA LYS A 968 12.53 -49.76 7.74
C LYS A 968 11.73 -48.61 8.35
N ILE A 969 12.09 -47.37 8.00
CA ILE A 969 11.34 -46.18 8.42
C ILE A 969 10.15 -45.98 7.49
N ALA A 970 8.94 -46.05 8.04
CA ALA A 970 7.70 -45.75 7.34
C ALA A 970 6.95 -44.59 8.03
N VAL A 971 6.80 -43.48 7.32
CA VAL A 971 6.27 -42.21 7.87
C VAL A 971 4.77 -42.12 7.61
N ALA A 972 3.97 -42.03 8.69
CA ALA A 972 2.53 -41.88 8.62
C ALA A 972 2.10 -40.41 8.77
N THR A 973 1.38 -39.88 7.78
CA THR A 973 0.83 -38.52 7.82
C THR A 973 -0.62 -38.45 7.37
N ALA A 974 -1.34 -37.42 7.83
CA ALA A 974 -2.68 -37.10 7.32
C ALA A 974 -2.92 -35.60 7.24
N THR A 975 -3.93 -35.18 6.47
CA THR A 975 -4.31 -33.77 6.34
C THR A 975 -4.88 -33.18 7.65
N SER A 976 -5.63 -33.97 8.43
CA SER A 976 -6.24 -33.54 9.70
C SER A 976 -5.62 -34.24 10.92
N GLY A 977 -5.65 -33.58 12.08
CA GLY A 977 -5.14 -34.16 13.33
C GLY A 977 -5.90 -35.40 13.78
N VAL A 978 -7.22 -35.45 13.53
CA VAL A 978 -8.06 -36.60 13.86
C VAL A 978 -7.67 -37.80 13.00
N ALA A 979 -7.54 -37.63 11.68
CA ALA A 979 -7.11 -38.71 10.79
C ALA A 979 -5.68 -39.19 11.12
N ALA A 980 -4.78 -38.26 11.46
CA ALA A 980 -3.42 -38.60 11.87
C ALA A 980 -3.38 -39.46 13.14
N SER A 981 -4.24 -39.18 14.12
CA SER A 981 -4.27 -39.91 15.41
C SER A 981 -4.71 -41.38 15.29
N ILE A 982 -5.33 -41.76 14.17
CA ILE A 982 -5.81 -43.12 13.92
C ILE A 982 -4.68 -44.04 13.44
N MET A 983 -3.60 -43.48 12.87
CA MET A 983 -2.45 -44.24 12.40
C MET A 983 -1.35 -44.30 13.47
N PRO A 984 -0.72 -45.46 13.71
CA PRO A 984 0.40 -45.58 14.65
C PRO A 984 1.56 -44.65 14.28
N GLY A 985 1.90 -43.73 15.17
CA GLY A 985 2.93 -42.68 14.93
C GLY A 985 2.49 -41.55 13.98
N GLY A 986 1.21 -41.48 13.64
CA GLY A 986 0.70 -40.51 12.68
C GLY A 986 0.82 -39.06 13.14
N ARG A 987 1.22 -38.17 12.22
CA ARG A 987 1.23 -36.70 12.43
C ARG A 987 0.51 -35.98 11.31
N THR A 988 0.12 -34.72 11.54
CA THR A 988 -0.40 -33.91 10.43
C THR A 988 0.72 -33.63 9.42
N ALA A 989 0.40 -33.67 8.12
CA ALA A 989 1.37 -33.41 7.06
C ALA A 989 2.01 -32.01 7.20
N HIS A 990 1.23 -31.01 7.62
CA HIS A 990 1.73 -29.66 7.89
C HIS A 990 2.80 -29.65 8.99
N SER A 991 2.60 -30.41 10.07
CA SER A 991 3.55 -30.48 11.17
C SER A 991 4.78 -31.31 10.80
N ARG A 992 4.59 -32.45 10.10
CA ARG A 992 5.67 -33.38 9.75
C ARG A 992 6.60 -32.79 8.71
N PHE A 993 6.05 -32.19 7.66
CA PHE A 993 6.82 -31.66 6.53
C PHE A 993 7.07 -30.15 6.62
N LYS A 994 6.70 -29.49 7.72
CA LYS A 994 6.90 -28.04 7.93
C LYS A 994 6.37 -27.20 6.74
N ILE A 995 5.18 -27.56 6.27
CA ILE A 995 4.47 -26.93 5.15
C ILE A 995 4.01 -25.52 5.59
N PRO A 996 4.37 -24.45 4.87
CA PRO A 996 3.90 -23.10 5.20
C PRO A 996 2.36 -22.99 5.25
N LEU A 997 1.82 -22.15 6.14
CA LEU A 997 0.36 -21.95 6.23
C LEU A 997 -0.20 -21.09 5.10
N THR A 998 0.65 -20.28 4.47
CA THR A 998 0.37 -19.51 3.26
C THR A 998 1.30 -20.03 2.16
N ILE A 999 0.72 -20.66 1.14
CA ILE A 999 1.47 -21.33 0.07
C ILE A 999 1.02 -20.79 -1.28
N ASP A 1000 2.01 -20.40 -2.06
CA ASP A 1000 1.91 -20.00 -3.46
C ASP A 1000 2.54 -21.07 -4.36
N ASP A 1001 2.25 -21.02 -5.67
CA ASP A 1001 2.83 -21.94 -6.65
C ASP A 1001 4.36 -21.81 -6.68
N GLY A 1002 5.08 -22.94 -6.65
CA GLY A 1002 6.55 -22.99 -6.61
C GLY A 1002 7.15 -22.86 -5.21
N ALA A 1003 6.33 -22.84 -4.15
CA ALA A 1003 6.83 -22.84 -2.78
C ALA A 1003 7.63 -24.12 -2.43
N VAL A 1004 8.44 -24.01 -1.38
CA VAL A 1004 9.15 -25.12 -0.73
C VAL A 1004 8.75 -25.21 0.75
N CYS A 1005 8.94 -26.37 1.36
CA CYS A 1005 8.77 -26.59 2.78
C CYS A 1005 9.83 -25.84 3.59
N SER A 1006 9.52 -25.49 4.84
CA SER A 1006 10.40 -24.64 5.66
C SER A 1006 11.52 -25.38 6.39
N PHE A 1007 11.68 -26.69 6.19
CA PHE A 1007 12.80 -27.44 6.74
C PHE A 1007 14.06 -27.28 5.87
N THR A 1008 15.24 -27.24 6.48
CA THR A 1008 16.53 -27.09 5.78
C THR A 1008 17.16 -28.45 5.46
N LYS A 1009 18.09 -28.52 4.51
CA LYS A 1009 18.81 -29.76 4.14
C LYS A 1009 19.54 -30.43 5.30
N GLN A 1010 19.92 -29.66 6.32
CA GLN A 1010 20.63 -30.09 7.51
C GLN A 1010 19.71 -30.39 8.70
N SER A 1011 18.39 -30.22 8.54
CA SER A 1011 17.43 -30.47 9.62
C SER A 1011 17.20 -31.96 9.87
N GLY A 1012 16.81 -32.31 11.10
CA GLY A 1012 16.44 -33.68 11.44
C GLY A 1012 15.24 -34.22 10.66
N THR A 1013 14.31 -33.33 10.27
CA THR A 1013 13.23 -33.66 9.33
C THR A 1013 13.77 -34.08 7.96
N ALA A 1014 14.78 -33.39 7.42
CA ALA A 1014 15.40 -33.78 6.15
C ALA A 1014 16.15 -35.12 6.27
N GLU A 1015 16.81 -35.38 7.40
CA GLU A 1015 17.45 -36.67 7.67
C GLU A 1015 16.42 -37.82 7.71
N LEU A 1016 15.31 -37.64 8.44
CA LEU A 1016 14.20 -38.59 8.47
C LEU A 1016 13.68 -38.90 7.08
N LEU A 1017 13.44 -37.89 6.26
CA LEU A 1017 12.89 -38.06 4.91
C LEU A 1017 13.86 -38.76 3.97
N ARG A 1018 15.18 -38.59 4.14
CA ARG A 1018 16.18 -39.37 3.40
C ARG A 1018 16.17 -40.84 3.79
N LYS A 1019 16.00 -41.16 5.08
CA LYS A 1019 15.96 -42.54 5.59
C LYS A 1019 14.61 -43.24 5.39
N ALA A 1020 13.52 -42.49 5.20
CA ALA A 1020 12.19 -43.07 4.99
C ALA A 1020 12.11 -43.94 3.72
N SER A 1021 11.57 -45.15 3.86
CA SER A 1021 11.31 -46.07 2.75
C SER A 1021 9.89 -45.91 2.19
N LEU A 1022 8.93 -45.48 3.01
CA LEU A 1022 7.54 -45.23 2.63
C LEU A 1022 7.01 -43.99 3.33
N ILE A 1023 6.27 -43.16 2.61
CA ILE A 1023 5.52 -42.03 3.18
C ILE A 1023 4.04 -42.19 2.82
N ILE A 1024 3.18 -42.25 3.83
CA ILE A 1024 1.71 -42.30 3.66
C ILE A 1024 1.14 -40.94 4.00
N TRP A 1025 0.23 -40.43 3.15
CA TRP A 1025 -0.52 -39.21 3.41
C TRP A 1025 -2.03 -39.45 3.19
N ASP A 1026 -2.74 -39.64 4.30
CA ASP A 1026 -4.20 -39.86 4.31
C ASP A 1026 -5.01 -38.55 4.28
N GLU A 1027 -6.23 -38.62 3.76
CA GLU A 1027 -7.12 -37.48 3.46
C GLU A 1027 -6.47 -36.41 2.56
N ALA A 1028 -5.65 -36.83 1.60
CA ALA A 1028 -4.94 -35.95 0.67
C ALA A 1028 -5.90 -35.17 -0.26
N SER A 1029 -7.11 -35.69 -0.51
CA SER A 1029 -8.15 -35.01 -1.32
C SER A 1029 -8.58 -33.67 -0.71
N MET A 1030 -8.44 -33.48 0.60
CA MET A 1030 -8.76 -32.25 1.32
C MET A 1030 -7.63 -31.20 1.28
N THR A 1031 -6.44 -31.56 0.80
CA THR A 1031 -5.25 -30.70 0.76
C THR A 1031 -5.12 -29.98 -0.58
N LYS A 1032 -4.70 -28.71 -0.55
CA LYS A 1032 -4.40 -27.95 -1.77
C LYS A 1032 -3.19 -28.54 -2.50
N ARG A 1033 -3.24 -28.64 -3.84
CA ARG A 1033 -2.13 -29.18 -4.65
C ARG A 1033 -0.78 -28.53 -4.34
N GLN A 1034 -0.77 -27.24 -4.07
CA GLN A 1034 0.47 -26.51 -3.80
C GLN A 1034 1.20 -27.00 -2.53
N ALA A 1035 0.50 -27.54 -1.54
CA ALA A 1035 1.15 -28.13 -0.36
C ALA A 1035 1.86 -29.44 -0.69
N VAL A 1036 1.30 -30.23 -1.60
CA VAL A 1036 1.90 -31.48 -2.08
C VAL A 1036 3.08 -31.18 -3.02
N GLU A 1037 2.93 -30.20 -3.91
CA GLU A 1037 4.00 -29.72 -4.80
C GLU A 1037 5.16 -29.11 -4.01
N ALA A 1038 4.87 -28.38 -2.91
CA ALA A 1038 5.91 -27.85 -2.05
C ALA A 1038 6.73 -28.94 -1.35
N LEU A 1039 6.10 -30.05 -0.99
CA LEU A 1039 6.80 -31.23 -0.49
C LEU A 1039 7.65 -31.86 -1.59
N ASP A 1040 7.11 -32.05 -2.80
CA ASP A 1040 7.86 -32.59 -3.95
C ASP A 1040 9.10 -31.77 -4.27
N ASN A 1041 8.96 -30.44 -4.40
CA ASN A 1041 10.07 -29.52 -4.66
C ASN A 1041 11.17 -29.64 -3.60
N SER A 1042 10.78 -29.76 -2.33
CA SER A 1042 11.73 -29.89 -1.22
C SER A 1042 12.40 -31.26 -1.23
N MET A 1043 11.65 -32.32 -1.54
CA MET A 1043 12.15 -33.69 -1.60
C MET A 1043 13.15 -33.88 -2.75
N ARG A 1044 12.86 -33.33 -3.94
CA ARG A 1044 13.79 -33.27 -5.07
C ARG A 1044 15.12 -32.62 -4.70
N ASP A 1045 15.05 -31.54 -3.93
CA ASP A 1045 16.23 -30.78 -3.48
C ASP A 1045 17.03 -31.50 -2.39
N ILE A 1046 16.39 -32.13 -1.39
CA ILE A 1046 17.11 -32.84 -0.32
C ILE A 1046 17.66 -34.20 -0.76
N MET A 1047 17.03 -34.83 -1.76
CA MET A 1047 17.45 -36.12 -2.33
C MET A 1047 18.44 -35.95 -3.48
N GLY A 1048 18.60 -34.74 -4.03
CA GLY A 1048 19.49 -34.48 -5.17
C GLY A 1048 19.04 -35.14 -6.47
N ARG A 1049 17.74 -35.45 -6.60
CA ARG A 1049 17.14 -36.14 -7.75
C ARG A 1049 15.98 -35.29 -8.32
N PRO A 1050 16.27 -34.20 -9.05
CA PRO A 1050 15.24 -33.25 -9.50
C PRO A 1050 14.26 -33.80 -10.53
N GLU A 1051 14.66 -34.84 -11.27
CA GLU A 1051 13.87 -35.45 -12.34
C GLU A 1051 12.84 -36.47 -11.84
N LEU A 1052 12.92 -36.89 -10.57
CA LEU A 1052 12.02 -37.89 -10.00
C LEU A 1052 11.02 -37.26 -9.02
N PRO A 1053 9.72 -37.60 -9.11
CA PRO A 1053 8.75 -37.20 -8.10
C PRO A 1053 9.21 -37.58 -6.70
N PHE A 1054 9.09 -36.63 -5.78
CA PHE A 1054 9.53 -36.69 -4.39
C PHE A 1054 10.98 -37.18 -4.21
N GLY A 1055 11.86 -36.86 -5.18
CA GLY A 1055 13.25 -37.30 -5.15
C GLY A 1055 13.43 -38.81 -5.22
N GLY A 1056 12.45 -39.52 -5.80
CA GLY A 1056 12.46 -40.99 -5.94
C GLY A 1056 11.93 -41.76 -4.74
N LYS A 1057 11.27 -41.11 -3.76
CA LYS A 1057 10.65 -41.79 -2.62
C LYS A 1057 9.29 -42.40 -2.99
N THR A 1058 8.95 -43.52 -2.33
CA THR A 1058 7.63 -44.14 -2.48
C THR A 1058 6.61 -43.42 -1.60
N ILE A 1059 5.62 -42.80 -2.25
CA ILE A 1059 4.54 -42.02 -1.63
C ILE A 1059 3.20 -42.71 -1.91
N VAL A 1060 2.39 -42.86 -0.86
CA VAL A 1060 1.01 -43.35 -0.94
C VAL A 1060 0.06 -42.27 -0.43
N PHE A 1061 -0.70 -41.69 -1.35
CA PHE A 1061 -1.82 -40.83 -1.01
C PHE A 1061 -3.08 -41.66 -0.74
N GLY A 1062 -3.85 -41.21 0.24
CA GLY A 1062 -5.13 -41.79 0.62
C GLY A 1062 -6.21 -40.74 0.67
N GLY A 1063 -7.43 -41.12 0.32
CA GLY A 1063 -8.58 -40.25 0.52
C GLY A 1063 -9.75 -40.61 -0.36
N ASP A 1064 -10.74 -39.72 -0.36
CA ASP A 1064 -11.93 -39.86 -1.18
C ASP A 1064 -12.23 -38.51 -1.84
N PHE A 1065 -12.14 -38.45 -3.17
CA PHE A 1065 -12.45 -37.23 -3.93
C PHE A 1065 -13.95 -36.92 -3.96
N ARG A 1066 -14.81 -37.84 -3.49
CA ARG A 1066 -16.25 -37.60 -3.31
C ARG A 1066 -16.55 -36.89 -1.99
N GLN A 1067 -15.56 -36.77 -1.09
CA GLN A 1067 -15.67 -36.01 0.16
C GLN A 1067 -15.28 -34.54 -0.05
N VAL A 1068 -14.80 -33.88 1.00
CA VAL A 1068 -14.54 -32.44 1.01
C VAL A 1068 -13.30 -32.12 0.16
N LEU A 1069 -13.47 -31.31 -0.89
CA LEU A 1069 -12.36 -30.74 -1.66
C LEU A 1069 -11.59 -29.67 -0.87
N PRO A 1070 -10.39 -29.25 -1.33
CA PRO A 1070 -9.59 -28.29 -0.59
C PRO A 1070 -10.31 -26.97 -0.34
N VAL A 1071 -10.20 -26.46 0.89
CA VAL A 1071 -10.89 -25.23 1.29
C VAL A 1071 -10.19 -24.01 0.67
N VAL A 1072 -10.85 -23.40 -0.33
CA VAL A 1072 -10.45 -22.10 -0.90
C VAL A 1072 -11.39 -21.02 -0.37
N ARG A 1073 -10.93 -20.23 0.61
CA ARG A 1073 -11.74 -19.18 1.24
C ARG A 1073 -12.24 -18.18 0.19
N LYS A 1074 -13.56 -18.06 0.05
CA LYS A 1074 -14.25 -17.20 -0.94
C LYS A 1074 -13.92 -17.55 -2.41
N GLY A 1075 -13.44 -18.76 -2.67
CA GLY A 1075 -13.10 -19.20 -4.03
C GLY A 1075 -14.33 -19.63 -4.84
N SER A 1076 -14.26 -19.48 -6.16
CA SER A 1076 -15.22 -20.06 -7.09
C SER A 1076 -15.03 -21.58 -7.22
N ARG A 1077 -16.03 -22.29 -7.78
CA ARG A 1077 -15.92 -23.73 -8.07
C ARG A 1077 -14.68 -24.06 -8.91
N ALA A 1078 -14.38 -23.23 -9.92
CA ALA A 1078 -13.18 -23.39 -10.74
C ALA A 1078 -11.90 -23.25 -9.92
N GLN A 1079 -11.84 -22.32 -8.96
CA GLN A 1079 -10.68 -22.14 -8.09
C GLN A 1079 -10.50 -23.30 -7.10
N VAL A 1080 -11.59 -23.89 -6.59
CA VAL A 1080 -11.55 -25.09 -5.74
C VAL A 1080 -11.03 -26.30 -6.52
N VAL A 1081 -11.53 -26.53 -7.74
CA VAL A 1081 -11.04 -27.61 -8.61
C VAL A 1081 -9.59 -27.40 -9.00
N ALA A 1082 -9.20 -26.18 -9.41
CA ALA A 1082 -7.82 -25.82 -9.75
C ALA A 1082 -6.84 -25.96 -8.56
N SER A 1083 -7.36 -25.98 -7.32
CA SER A 1083 -6.57 -26.21 -6.11
C SER A 1083 -6.53 -27.69 -5.70
N SER A 1084 -7.25 -28.59 -6.39
CA SER A 1084 -7.29 -30.01 -6.04
C SER A 1084 -6.05 -30.76 -6.51
N LEU A 1085 -5.71 -31.85 -5.81
CA LEU A 1085 -4.55 -32.69 -6.14
C LEU A 1085 -4.58 -33.21 -7.59
N ARG A 1086 -5.77 -33.45 -8.15
CA ARG A 1086 -5.95 -33.87 -9.54
C ARG A 1086 -5.51 -32.84 -10.60
N MET A 1087 -5.24 -31.60 -10.18
CA MET A 1087 -4.75 -30.53 -11.05
C MET A 1087 -3.25 -30.25 -10.81
N SER A 1088 -2.57 -31.09 -10.04
CA SER A 1088 -1.12 -31.01 -9.83
C SER A 1088 -0.37 -31.57 -11.03
N TYR A 1089 0.84 -31.10 -11.31
CA TYR A 1089 1.71 -31.72 -12.33
C TYR A 1089 2.14 -33.16 -11.96
N LEU A 1090 1.90 -33.57 -10.71
CA LEU A 1090 2.17 -34.91 -10.20
C LEU A 1090 1.09 -35.94 -10.59
N TRP A 1091 -0.06 -35.49 -11.09
CA TRP A 1091 -1.24 -36.31 -11.39
C TRP A 1091 -1.80 -35.99 -12.78
#